data_AF-A0A418ZUM8-F1
#
_entry.id   AF-A0A418ZUM8-F1
#
_cell.length_a   1.000
_cell.length_b   1.000
_cell.length_c   1.000
_cell.angle_alpha   90.00
_cell.angle_beta   90.00
_cell.angle_gamma   90.00
#
_symmetry.space_group_name_H-M   'P 1'
#
loop_
_entity.id
_entity.type
_entity.pdbx_description
1 polymer ?
#
loop_
_entity_poly.entity_id
_entity_poly.type
_entity_poly.pdbx_seq_one_letter_code
_entity_poly.pdbx_strand_id
1 'polypeptide(L)'
;MAAPEQTYDVGILGWWYGKNYGSILTYYGLNRAIKELGFSTLMVHEPLGYNGYRVLWPDNILSMEFARRVGYHYTQQEHFSELPALNARARTFVVGSDQLWNPLIGRVNDDLFLDFVDPDNRRVAYATSFGNRGKSKFKPDFVGKHSANLQKFSAISVREGYAVDTAREVFGVQATQVVDPVFLLPTSAYEALADKANVELSGDYLAVFYLDPNPEKRNVAKALADRLGLKRILVIPNPDGGRPLAEELFADPRFEIIEEDAPENFLHAYRSASYVVTDSFHGTAFATIFGKPFSSIYNTQRGVDRFKNLLDWLGFGDSRRLLESDTAETLAANPGLSLELDYALANARIAEGRTRSLAWLQAALTKDVDTKHAAARASNPHPAQPIQTPLTQRLASPEAQSVPLDFKSNNGSWAISGTAEKCQLSVVRGAGERGNLVYCHLPGRIQAGLTYRLSIDWEITTTANVVSLNLRNGKTAKFRAAGHVAIGEKRRVRRTDELDFSVDKEGFNQIMMGASQFKGKSPGLIIHGITLKQAPADALKVELAVPNRTRTFAQIIAEVSNDKKVRDFHDHVNSIDPEIEIHIAKPLKEYTYNSVGGPADILAFPRTTEQFVKLVKSASGRGIPVTVLGLFTNLLVRDGGIRGLVVSTMKMTEVRLEDDCLTACAGAGLTETAFFLQERGKSGLEWAAGIPGTVGGAIVMNAGTNISDIRRSVETVTFLDRNVNIRTVHVADVSWGKRHSSFQENKDWIVLEATFRVRDGNREAMRTEMVQTVEKRARHFPLDLPNHGSTFKWWRAPRLISQSGLVGYRIGGAQISTKQPGFFVNLGNATASDYEALINYAIAKVYEFSGFLMEPEVEVIGERLHRYERYSVVKQAEDAKSLDVR
;
A
#
# COMPACT_ATOMS: atom_id res chain seq x y z
N MET A 1 2.98 -32.00 24.71
CA MET A 1 3.14 -30.65 25.31
C MET A 1 4.14 -29.89 24.46
N ALA A 2 3.73 -28.77 23.85
CA ALA A 2 4.68 -27.88 23.18
C ALA A 2 5.64 -27.31 24.24
N ALA A 3 6.93 -27.21 23.93
CA ALA A 3 7.90 -26.58 24.82
C ALA A 3 7.42 -25.16 25.18
N PRO A 4 7.59 -24.71 26.44
CA PRO A 4 7.28 -23.33 26.79
C PRO A 4 8.06 -22.37 25.87
N GLU A 5 7.37 -21.39 25.28
CA GLU A 5 8.03 -20.40 24.44
C GLU A 5 9.10 -19.66 25.24
N GLN A 6 10.31 -19.56 24.68
CA GLN A 6 11.43 -18.87 25.30
C GLN A 6 11.08 -17.39 25.55
N THR A 7 11.25 -16.94 26.78
CA THR A 7 11.12 -15.54 27.20
C THR A 7 12.45 -14.82 27.06
N TYR A 8 12.39 -13.53 26.75
CA TYR A 8 13.54 -12.63 26.58
C TYR A 8 13.36 -11.38 27.43
N ASP A 9 14.46 -10.75 27.84
CA ASP A 9 14.41 -9.52 28.62
C ASP A 9 13.99 -8.33 27.74
N VAL A 10 14.49 -8.28 26.51
CA VAL A 10 14.31 -7.17 25.58
C VAL A 10 13.89 -7.61 24.18
N GLY A 11 12.74 -7.10 23.70
CA GLY A 11 12.34 -7.13 22.31
C GLY A 11 12.86 -5.92 21.54
N ILE A 12 13.68 -6.11 20.50
CA ILE A 12 14.25 -5.01 19.69
C ILE A 12 13.47 -4.89 18.38
N LEU A 13 12.84 -3.74 18.16
CA LEU A 13 12.10 -3.42 16.94
C LEU A 13 12.83 -2.34 16.12
N GLY A 14 12.97 -2.59 14.82
CA GLY A 14 13.57 -1.66 13.87
C GLY A 14 13.95 -2.36 12.57
N TRP A 15 14.69 -1.70 11.69
CA TRP A 15 14.99 -2.19 10.34
C TRP A 15 16.22 -3.12 10.27
N TRP A 16 16.37 -4.03 11.23
CA TRP A 16 17.48 -5.01 11.25
C TRP A 16 17.46 -5.97 10.06
N TYR A 17 16.29 -6.17 9.47
CA TYR A 17 16.04 -6.93 8.23
C TYR A 17 16.32 -6.12 6.95
N GLY A 18 16.73 -4.85 7.05
CA GLY A 18 17.00 -3.99 5.90
C GLY A 18 18.17 -4.47 5.03
N LYS A 19 18.06 -4.30 3.70
CA LYS A 19 19.11 -4.65 2.73
C LYS A 19 20.19 -3.56 2.61
N ASN A 20 20.78 -3.13 3.71
CA ASN A 20 21.82 -2.11 3.72
C ASN A 20 22.80 -2.39 4.87
N TYR A 21 24.11 -2.34 4.60
CA TYR A 21 25.15 -2.60 5.60
C TYR A 21 25.01 -1.73 6.86
N GLY A 22 24.71 -0.45 6.68
CA GLY A 22 24.50 0.46 7.81
C GLY A 22 23.35 0.02 8.72
N SER A 23 22.24 -0.44 8.14
CA SER A 23 21.11 -0.99 8.89
C SER A 23 21.54 -2.24 9.66
N ILE A 24 22.10 -3.22 8.95
CA ILE A 24 22.51 -4.52 9.53
C ILE A 24 23.46 -4.32 10.73
N LEU A 25 24.50 -3.49 10.55
CA LEU A 25 25.53 -3.28 11.55
C LEU A 25 25.07 -2.40 12.72
N THR A 26 24.10 -1.51 12.52
CA THR A 26 23.47 -0.74 13.61
C THR A 26 22.76 -1.66 14.59
N TYR A 27 21.95 -2.60 14.10
CA TYR A 27 21.26 -3.55 14.97
C TYR A 27 22.19 -4.62 15.52
N TYR A 28 23.30 -4.92 14.85
CA TYR A 28 24.40 -5.67 15.45
C TYR A 28 24.99 -4.96 16.67
N GLY A 29 25.33 -3.68 16.55
CA GLY A 29 25.79 -2.85 17.65
C GLY A 29 24.82 -2.84 18.82
N LEU A 30 23.54 -2.56 18.55
CA LEU A 30 22.50 -2.48 19.59
C LEU A 30 22.25 -3.83 20.28
N ASN A 31 22.09 -4.91 19.50
CA ASN A 31 21.84 -6.25 20.04
C ASN A 31 23.00 -6.71 20.93
N ARG A 32 24.24 -6.57 20.46
CA ARG A 32 25.44 -6.96 21.20
C ARG A 32 25.62 -6.14 22.47
N ALA A 33 25.43 -4.83 22.41
CA ALA A 33 25.52 -3.96 23.58
C ALA A 33 24.51 -4.39 24.66
N ILE A 34 23.26 -4.66 24.30
CA ILE A 34 22.23 -5.14 25.25
C ILE A 34 22.60 -6.50 25.85
N LYS A 35 23.14 -7.42 25.03
CA LYS A 35 23.61 -8.74 25.52
C LYS A 35 24.82 -8.63 26.44
N GLU A 36 25.77 -7.74 26.15
CA GLU A 36 26.95 -7.49 27.00
C GLU A 36 26.59 -6.82 28.33
N LEU A 37 25.46 -6.09 28.37
CA LEU A 37 24.83 -5.60 29.59
C LEU A 37 24.07 -6.68 30.39
N GLY A 38 24.03 -7.93 29.90
CA GLY A 38 23.46 -9.07 30.60
C GLY A 38 22.01 -9.41 30.25
N PHE A 39 21.42 -8.76 29.24
CA PHE A 39 20.02 -8.98 28.85
C PHE A 39 19.91 -9.89 27.62
N SER A 40 18.99 -10.85 27.67
CA SER A 40 18.59 -11.65 26.51
C SER A 40 17.73 -10.83 25.54
N THR A 41 17.89 -11.07 24.23
CA THR A 41 17.27 -10.25 23.18
C THR A 41 16.46 -11.07 22.19
N LEU A 42 15.31 -10.52 21.78
CA LEU A 42 14.48 -10.99 20.67
C LEU A 42 14.37 -9.90 19.61
N MET A 43 14.87 -10.15 18.40
CA MET A 43 14.72 -9.21 17.28
C MET A 43 13.32 -9.35 16.68
N VAL A 44 12.50 -8.31 16.80
CA VAL A 44 11.12 -8.30 16.30
C VAL A 44 11.13 -7.91 14.83
N HIS A 45 10.64 -8.80 13.97
CA HIS A 45 10.59 -8.59 12.52
C HIS A 45 9.52 -7.55 12.13
N GLU A 46 9.63 -6.98 10.93
CA GLU A 46 8.64 -6.04 10.37
C GLU A 46 7.22 -6.61 10.39
N PRO A 47 6.25 -6.04 11.13
CA PRO A 47 4.87 -6.47 11.01
C PRO A 47 4.30 -6.22 9.61
N LEU A 48 3.54 -7.17 9.08
CA LEU A 48 2.69 -7.00 7.89
C LEU A 48 1.40 -6.25 8.26
N GLY A 49 0.63 -5.84 7.25
CA GLY A 49 -0.72 -5.26 7.48
C GLY A 49 -0.77 -3.76 7.69
N TYR A 50 0.37 -3.06 7.65
CA TYR A 50 0.40 -1.61 7.68
C TYR A 50 0.51 -1.01 6.28
N ASN A 51 -0.44 -0.10 5.98
CA ASN A 51 -0.47 0.92 4.91
C ASN A 51 0.04 0.51 3.51
N GLY A 52 0.11 -0.79 3.19
CA GLY A 52 0.59 -1.33 1.92
C GLY A 52 2.09 -1.13 1.63
N TYR A 53 2.86 -0.42 2.47
CA TYR A 53 4.30 -0.23 2.27
C TYR A 53 5.16 -1.36 2.84
N ARG A 54 4.63 -2.10 3.82
CA ARG A 54 5.31 -3.23 4.45
C ARG A 54 5.05 -4.49 3.63
N VAL A 55 6.13 -5.18 3.29
CA VAL A 55 6.12 -6.27 2.32
C VAL A 55 6.61 -7.54 2.99
N LEU A 56 6.13 -8.69 2.49
CA LEU A 56 6.74 -9.96 2.86
C LEU A 56 8.20 -9.96 2.41
N TRP A 57 9.14 -10.05 3.36
CA TRP A 57 10.56 -10.14 3.07
C TRP A 57 10.94 -11.58 2.72
N PRO A 58 11.72 -11.82 1.65
CA PRO A 58 12.23 -13.15 1.37
C PRO A 58 13.19 -13.63 2.48
N ASP A 59 13.15 -14.92 2.79
CA ASP A 59 14.00 -15.52 3.84
C ASP A 59 15.49 -15.60 3.47
N ASN A 60 15.81 -15.44 2.19
CA ASN A 60 17.16 -15.53 1.61
C ASN A 60 17.79 -14.16 1.31
N ILE A 61 17.39 -13.12 2.03
CA ILE A 61 18.04 -11.81 1.93
C ILE A 61 19.25 -11.75 2.85
N LEU A 62 20.23 -10.92 2.46
CA LEU A 62 21.51 -10.77 3.16
C LEU A 62 21.39 -10.52 4.67
N SER A 63 20.46 -9.67 5.08
CA SER A 63 20.22 -9.34 6.50
C SER A 63 19.73 -10.54 7.32
N MET A 64 18.87 -11.38 6.73
CA MET A 64 18.36 -12.59 7.38
C MET A 64 19.42 -13.68 7.47
N GLU A 65 20.25 -13.82 6.44
CA GLU A 65 21.42 -14.71 6.47
C GLU A 65 22.42 -14.27 7.53
N PHE A 66 22.76 -12.98 7.56
CA PHE A 66 23.63 -12.42 8.60
C PHE A 66 23.05 -12.66 10.00
N ALA A 67 21.76 -12.39 10.22
CA ALA A 67 21.08 -12.63 11.49
C ALA A 67 21.22 -14.08 11.97
N ARG A 68 21.11 -15.07 11.06
CA ARG A 68 21.35 -16.48 11.39
C ARG A 68 22.83 -16.73 11.74
N ARG A 69 23.77 -16.20 10.96
CA ARG A 69 25.23 -16.37 11.21
C ARG A 69 25.66 -15.82 12.56
N VAL A 70 25.11 -14.67 12.98
CA VAL A 70 25.46 -14.04 14.27
C VAL A 70 24.60 -14.54 15.44
N GLY A 71 23.68 -15.47 15.19
CA GLY A 71 22.89 -16.14 16.23
C GLY A 71 21.79 -15.27 16.84
N TYR A 72 21.08 -14.49 16.03
CA TYR A 72 19.89 -13.78 16.51
C TYR A 72 18.73 -14.73 16.79
N HIS A 73 18.06 -14.50 17.92
CA HIS A 73 16.68 -14.93 18.07
C HIS A 73 15.78 -13.86 17.47
N TYR A 74 14.92 -14.25 16.53
CA TYR A 74 14.00 -13.32 15.89
C TYR A 74 12.61 -13.90 15.69
N THR A 75 11.61 -13.03 15.56
CA THR A 75 10.24 -13.43 15.26
C THR A 75 10.08 -13.70 13.77
N GLN A 76 9.09 -14.51 13.40
CA GLN A 76 8.61 -14.55 12.02
C GLN A 76 7.97 -13.21 11.63
N GLN A 77 7.78 -13.01 10.33
CA GLN A 77 7.07 -11.84 9.83
C GLN A 77 5.55 -11.99 10.02
N GLU A 78 5.06 -11.53 11.16
CA GLU A 78 3.65 -11.63 11.54
C GLU A 78 2.85 -10.41 11.10
N HIS A 79 1.52 -10.54 11.01
CA HIS A 79 0.63 -9.38 10.85
C HIS A 79 0.65 -8.49 12.10
N PHE A 80 0.49 -7.17 11.96
CA PHE A 80 0.59 -6.24 13.11
C PHE A 80 -0.36 -6.58 14.26
N SER A 81 -1.50 -7.21 13.96
CA SER A 81 -2.45 -7.68 14.96
C SER A 81 -1.92 -8.77 15.89
N GLU A 82 -0.82 -9.44 15.54
CA GLU A 82 -0.18 -10.44 16.40
C GLU A 82 0.88 -9.83 17.32
N LEU A 83 1.33 -8.59 17.08
CA LEU A 83 2.35 -7.96 17.91
C LEU A 83 2.00 -7.94 19.41
N PRO A 84 0.74 -7.74 19.84
CA PRO A 84 0.39 -7.83 21.27
C PRO A 84 0.76 -9.17 21.93
N ALA A 85 0.85 -10.27 21.18
CA ALA A 85 1.28 -11.57 21.73
C ALA A 85 2.75 -11.55 22.20
N LEU A 86 3.58 -10.62 21.68
CA LEU A 86 4.97 -10.47 22.10
C LEU A 86 5.10 -10.01 23.56
N ASN A 87 4.07 -9.41 24.16
CA ASN A 87 4.07 -9.01 25.58
C ASN A 87 4.22 -10.20 26.54
N ALA A 88 3.92 -11.43 26.09
CA ALA A 88 4.19 -12.66 26.82
C ALA A 88 5.66 -13.12 26.72
N ARG A 89 6.39 -12.65 25.70
CA ARG A 89 7.75 -13.08 25.36
C ARG A 89 8.82 -12.06 25.77
N ALA A 90 8.47 -10.79 25.95
CA ALA A 90 9.39 -9.77 26.45
C ALA A 90 8.67 -8.73 27.33
N ARG A 91 9.40 -8.21 28.33
CA ARG A 91 8.89 -7.17 29.25
C ARG A 91 9.33 -5.77 28.88
N THR A 92 10.46 -5.63 28.18
CA THR A 92 10.93 -4.35 27.66
C THR A 92 11.01 -4.41 26.15
N PHE A 93 10.51 -3.38 25.47
CA PHE A 93 10.61 -3.23 24.04
C PHE A 93 11.44 -1.98 23.71
N VAL A 94 12.47 -2.16 22.88
CA VAL A 94 13.37 -1.11 22.42
C VAL A 94 13.13 -0.85 20.94
N VAL A 95 12.88 0.40 20.57
CA VAL A 95 12.80 0.85 19.17
C VAL A 95 13.97 1.79 18.84
N GLY A 96 14.55 1.69 17.64
CA GLY A 96 15.66 2.55 17.18
C GLY A 96 16.81 1.76 16.54
N SER A 97 17.77 2.37 15.84
CA SER A 97 18.21 3.79 15.83
C SER A 97 17.89 4.56 14.52
N ASP A 98 17.28 3.92 13.53
CA ASP A 98 17.04 4.54 12.22
C ASP A 98 16.08 5.75 12.26
N GLN A 99 15.74 6.29 11.10
CA GLN A 99 14.73 7.34 10.95
C GLN A 99 13.29 6.82 11.16
N LEU A 100 13.08 6.05 12.22
CA LEU A 100 11.83 5.33 12.52
C LEU A 100 10.67 6.28 12.87
N TRP A 101 10.96 7.56 13.16
CA TRP A 101 9.95 8.60 13.44
C TRP A 101 9.93 9.72 12.39
N ASN A 102 10.48 9.48 11.19
CA ASN A 102 10.42 10.42 10.08
C ASN A 102 9.20 10.13 9.15
N PRO A 103 8.13 10.95 9.17
CA PRO A 103 6.92 10.68 8.39
C PRO A 103 7.16 10.66 6.87
N LEU A 104 8.24 11.26 6.38
CA LEU A 104 8.54 11.35 4.95
C LEU A 104 9.01 10.02 4.33
N ILE A 105 9.31 9.00 5.13
CA ILE A 105 9.79 7.70 4.65
C ILE A 105 8.63 6.77 4.24
N GLY A 106 7.38 7.13 4.55
CA GLY A 106 6.17 6.37 4.18
C GLY A 106 6.00 5.00 4.86
N ARG A 107 7.04 4.52 5.57
CA ARG A 107 7.06 3.25 6.32
C ARG A 107 6.80 3.40 7.82
N VAL A 108 6.61 4.62 8.30
CA VAL A 108 6.40 4.91 9.73
C VAL A 108 4.96 4.63 10.12
N ASN A 109 4.76 3.65 11.01
CA ASN A 109 3.46 3.19 11.51
C ASN A 109 3.48 3.05 13.04
N ASP A 110 2.35 2.67 13.63
CA ASP A 110 2.12 2.70 15.09
C ASP A 110 3.03 1.76 15.87
N ASP A 111 3.46 0.65 15.26
CA ASP A 111 4.41 -0.29 15.85
C ASP A 111 5.76 0.36 16.15
N LEU A 112 6.21 1.33 15.35
CA LEU A 112 7.45 2.08 15.62
C LEU A 112 7.31 3.07 16.79
N PHE A 113 6.09 3.25 17.30
CA PHE A 113 5.78 3.93 18.56
C PHE A 113 5.37 2.93 19.66
N LEU A 114 5.64 1.63 19.42
CA LEU A 114 5.40 0.52 20.34
C LEU A 114 3.96 0.49 20.85
N ASP A 115 2.99 0.83 20.01
CA ASP A 115 1.57 0.97 20.40
C ASP A 115 0.97 -0.31 21.00
N PHE A 116 1.40 -1.48 20.50
CA PHE A 116 1.01 -2.82 20.94
C PHE A 116 1.55 -3.24 22.32
N VAL A 117 2.48 -2.49 22.91
CA VAL A 117 3.11 -2.86 24.19
C VAL A 117 2.15 -2.58 25.34
N ASP A 118 1.93 -3.59 26.18
CA ASP A 118 1.04 -3.51 27.34
C ASP A 118 1.50 -2.42 28.34
N PRO A 119 0.57 -1.79 29.08
CA PRO A 119 0.92 -0.76 30.06
C PRO A 119 1.86 -1.24 31.18
N ASP A 120 1.82 -2.54 31.50
CA ASP A 120 2.70 -3.16 32.50
C ASP A 120 4.12 -3.45 31.96
N ASN A 121 4.32 -3.30 30.65
CA ASN A 121 5.58 -3.52 29.97
C ASN A 121 6.24 -2.19 29.60
N ARG A 122 7.55 -2.22 29.38
CA ARG A 122 8.38 -1.02 29.20
C ARG A 122 8.58 -0.69 27.73
N ARG A 123 8.43 0.59 27.39
CA ARG A 123 8.74 1.14 26.06
C ARG A 123 9.99 2.01 26.16
N VAL A 124 11.01 1.69 25.37
CA VAL A 124 12.29 2.40 25.32
C VAL A 124 12.60 2.77 23.88
N ALA A 125 13.07 3.99 23.65
CA ALA A 125 13.61 4.39 22.36
C ALA A 125 15.12 4.62 22.49
N TYR A 126 15.90 3.95 21.65
CA TYR A 126 17.35 4.10 21.61
C TYR A 126 17.83 4.76 20.32
N ALA A 127 18.40 5.95 20.43
CA ALA A 127 19.02 6.68 19.31
C ALA A 127 18.11 6.89 18.06
N THR A 128 16.79 6.76 18.19
CA THR A 128 15.88 6.90 17.04
C THR A 128 15.90 8.32 16.47
N SER A 129 15.65 8.45 15.18
CA SER A 129 15.75 9.73 14.48
C SER A 129 14.41 10.19 13.90
N PHE A 130 14.19 11.49 14.02
CA PHE A 130 13.08 12.19 13.37
C PHE A 130 13.41 12.58 11.92
N GLY A 131 14.65 12.37 11.43
CA GLY A 131 15.15 12.87 10.14
C GLY A 131 15.54 14.36 10.18
N ASN A 132 15.72 14.99 9.01
CA ASN A 132 16.23 16.38 8.86
C ASN A 132 15.53 17.41 9.76
N ARG A 133 16.22 18.49 10.11
CA ARG A 133 15.66 19.56 10.95
C ARG A 133 14.40 20.14 10.29
N GLY A 134 13.45 20.56 11.13
CA GLY A 134 12.23 21.24 10.68
C GLY A 134 10.94 20.54 11.11
N LYS A 135 9.93 21.36 11.45
CA LYS A 135 8.66 20.90 12.02
C LYS A 135 7.55 20.72 10.98
N SER A 136 7.68 21.33 9.80
CA SER A 136 6.64 21.36 8.76
C SER A 136 6.24 19.97 8.21
N LYS A 137 7.12 18.98 8.34
CA LYS A 137 6.86 17.59 7.96
C LYS A 137 5.89 16.86 8.90
N PHE A 138 5.72 17.34 10.13
CA PHE A 138 4.80 16.75 11.10
C PHE A 138 3.42 17.38 10.96
N LYS A 139 2.50 16.66 10.31
CA LYS A 139 1.10 17.10 10.16
C LYS A 139 0.34 16.99 11.49
N PRO A 140 -0.67 17.84 11.75
CA PRO A 140 -1.43 17.82 13.00
C PRO A 140 -1.96 16.43 13.39
N ASP A 141 -2.50 15.67 12.44
CA ASP A 141 -3.00 14.32 12.71
C ASP A 141 -1.90 13.33 13.11
N PHE A 142 -0.72 13.44 12.47
CA PHE A 142 0.45 12.63 12.82
C PHE A 142 0.92 12.95 14.24
N VAL A 143 1.00 14.24 14.59
CA VAL A 143 1.38 14.67 15.94
C VAL A 143 0.35 14.20 16.96
N GLY A 144 -0.93 14.48 16.74
CA GLY A 144 -2.02 14.11 17.64
C GLY A 144 -2.07 12.61 17.93
N LYS A 145 -1.85 11.79 16.90
CA LYS A 145 -1.82 10.33 17.02
C LYS A 145 -0.60 9.84 17.82
N HIS A 146 0.60 10.33 17.49
CA HIS A 146 1.84 9.73 17.98
C HIS A 146 2.36 10.33 19.29
N SER A 147 2.02 11.59 19.63
CA SER A 147 2.38 12.21 20.91
C SER A 147 1.89 11.38 22.11
N ALA A 148 0.66 10.86 22.04
CA ALA A 148 0.09 10.03 23.10
C ALA A 148 0.84 8.70 23.30
N ASN A 149 1.45 8.14 22.24
CA ASN A 149 2.27 6.93 22.36
C ASN A 149 3.68 7.25 22.87
N LEU A 150 4.28 8.36 22.42
CA LEU A 150 5.60 8.79 22.89
C LEU A 150 5.60 9.09 24.40
N GLN A 151 4.52 9.66 24.94
CA GLN A 151 4.39 9.88 26.39
C GLN A 151 4.38 8.60 27.23
N LYS A 152 4.09 7.43 26.62
CA LYS A 152 4.13 6.13 27.29
C LYS A 152 5.54 5.52 27.35
N PHE A 153 6.54 6.14 26.70
CA PHE A 153 7.92 5.67 26.78
C PHE A 153 8.52 5.98 28.14
N SER A 154 9.10 4.96 28.75
CA SER A 154 9.79 5.09 30.04
C SER A 154 11.13 5.79 29.89
N ALA A 155 11.74 5.70 28.71
CA ALA A 155 12.96 6.40 28.35
C ALA A 155 13.01 6.64 26.83
N ILE A 156 13.39 7.84 26.43
CA ILE A 156 13.60 8.21 25.03
C ILE A 156 15.00 8.75 24.86
N SER A 157 15.72 8.21 23.88
CA SER A 157 16.95 8.83 23.38
C SER A 157 16.90 8.97 21.87
N VAL A 158 17.64 9.96 21.39
CA VAL A 158 17.74 10.34 19.97
C VAL A 158 19.20 10.47 19.57
N ARG A 159 19.51 10.22 18.31
CA ARG A 159 20.89 10.30 17.80
C ARG A 159 21.34 11.74 17.60
N GLU A 160 20.51 12.57 16.99
CA GLU A 160 20.88 13.94 16.62
C GLU A 160 20.58 14.93 17.75
N GLY A 161 21.49 15.88 18.01
CA GLY A 161 21.30 16.86 19.09
C GLY A 161 20.03 17.72 18.93
N TYR A 162 19.70 18.13 17.70
CA TYR A 162 18.49 18.91 17.40
C TYR A 162 17.18 18.09 17.55
N ALA A 163 17.27 16.75 17.56
CA ALA A 163 16.12 15.89 17.72
C ALA A 163 15.59 15.96 19.17
N VAL A 164 16.42 16.37 20.14
CA VAL A 164 16.00 16.64 21.52
C VAL A 164 14.96 17.76 21.57
N ASP A 165 15.22 18.87 20.89
CA ASP A 165 14.27 19.98 20.79
C ASP A 165 13.01 19.57 20.02
N THR A 166 13.15 18.73 18.99
CA THR A 166 12.00 18.21 18.24
C THR A 166 11.07 17.37 19.12
N ALA A 167 11.64 16.48 19.95
CA ALA A 167 10.89 15.66 20.91
C ALA A 167 10.11 16.54 21.90
N ARG A 168 10.77 17.57 22.45
CA ARG A 168 10.16 18.50 23.41
C ARG A 168 9.08 19.37 22.79
N GLU A 169 9.37 20.01 21.66
CA GLU A 169 8.56 21.10 21.11
C GLU A 169 7.43 20.63 20.20
N VAL A 170 7.55 19.45 19.59
CA VAL A 170 6.51 18.90 18.70
C VAL A 170 5.67 17.85 19.43
N PHE A 171 6.30 16.98 20.22
CA PHE A 171 5.65 15.82 20.83
C PHE A 171 5.47 15.93 22.35
N GLY A 172 6.06 16.96 22.99
CA GLY A 172 5.92 17.19 24.43
C GLY A 172 6.63 16.14 25.30
N VAL A 173 7.70 15.51 24.80
CA VAL A 173 8.44 14.47 25.52
C VAL A 173 9.92 14.83 25.71
N GLN A 174 10.51 14.33 26.79
CA GLN A 174 11.95 14.51 27.06
C GLN A 174 12.76 13.42 26.35
N ALA A 175 13.88 13.80 25.74
CA ALA A 175 14.80 12.88 25.10
C ALA A 175 16.25 13.19 25.48
N THR A 176 17.10 12.16 25.57
CA THR A 176 18.54 12.30 25.77
C THR A 176 19.29 12.06 24.46
N GLN A 177 20.30 12.87 24.15
CA GLN A 177 21.19 12.56 23.04
C GLN A 177 22.13 11.40 23.42
N VAL A 178 22.19 10.37 22.59
CA VAL A 178 23.12 9.23 22.72
C VAL A 178 23.87 9.01 21.41
N VAL A 179 24.95 8.22 21.45
CA VAL A 179 25.66 7.84 20.22
C VAL A 179 24.85 6.84 19.40
N ASP A 180 25.12 6.79 18.09
CA ASP A 180 24.57 5.73 17.25
C ASP A 180 25.05 4.35 17.73
N PRO A 181 24.22 3.28 17.65
CA PRO A 181 24.59 1.94 18.07
C PRO A 181 25.91 1.41 17.52
N VAL A 182 26.35 1.85 16.34
CA VAL A 182 27.65 1.41 15.81
C VAL A 182 28.83 1.81 16.70
N PHE A 183 28.69 2.88 17.50
CA PHE A 183 29.72 3.33 18.44
C PHE A 183 29.62 2.68 19.84
N LEU A 184 28.58 1.88 20.12
CA LEU A 184 28.42 1.21 21.41
C LEU A 184 29.47 0.14 21.66
N LEU A 185 29.93 -0.51 20.59
CA LEU A 185 30.93 -1.57 20.65
C LEU A 185 32.35 -1.00 20.49
N PRO A 186 33.38 -1.65 21.06
CA PRO A 186 34.77 -1.36 20.74
C PRO A 186 35.08 -1.74 19.28
N THR A 187 36.10 -1.13 18.69
CA THR A 187 36.57 -1.43 17.32
C THR A 187 36.85 -2.91 17.12
N SER A 188 37.41 -3.59 18.13
CA SER A 188 37.72 -5.03 18.09
C SER A 188 36.51 -5.93 17.82
N ALA A 189 35.29 -5.50 18.16
CA ALA A 189 34.08 -6.26 17.83
C ALA A 189 33.81 -6.30 16.32
N TYR A 190 34.11 -5.20 15.61
CA TYR A 190 33.97 -5.12 14.16
C TYR A 190 35.17 -5.73 13.43
N GLU A 191 36.36 -5.68 14.02
CA GLU A 191 37.52 -6.43 13.52
C GLU A 191 37.24 -7.93 13.53
N ALA A 192 36.67 -8.46 14.60
CA ALA A 192 36.29 -9.87 14.69
C ALA A 192 35.20 -10.30 13.68
N LEU A 193 34.38 -9.35 13.19
CA LEU A 193 33.48 -9.59 12.06
C LEU A 193 34.23 -9.53 10.72
N ALA A 194 35.12 -8.55 10.55
CA ALA A 194 35.96 -8.41 9.35
C ALA A 194 36.90 -9.61 9.15
N ASP A 195 37.34 -10.26 10.22
CA ASP A 195 38.16 -11.48 10.16
C ASP A 195 37.42 -12.71 9.61
N LYS A 196 36.09 -12.63 9.49
CA LYS A 196 35.25 -13.66 8.88
C LYS A 196 34.94 -13.36 7.42
N ALA A 197 35.55 -12.32 6.84
CA ALA A 197 35.42 -12.04 5.42
C ALA A 197 35.90 -13.22 4.59
N ASN A 198 35.23 -13.47 3.47
CA ASN A 198 35.56 -14.54 2.54
C ASN A 198 36.25 -14.02 1.26
N VAL A 199 36.55 -12.71 1.22
CA VAL A 199 37.32 -12.06 0.17
C VAL A 199 38.70 -11.69 0.69
N GLU A 200 39.73 -11.90 -0.14
CA GLU A 200 41.09 -11.46 0.16
C GLU A 200 41.33 -10.06 -0.42
N LEU A 201 41.55 -9.07 0.45
CA LEU A 201 41.86 -7.70 0.02
C LEU A 201 43.27 -7.31 0.48
N SER A 202 44.19 -7.15 -0.47
CA SER A 202 45.59 -6.74 -0.22
C SER A 202 46.00 -5.50 -1.00
N GLY A 203 47.02 -4.79 -0.52
CA GLY A 203 47.60 -3.62 -1.18
C GLY A 203 46.86 -2.31 -0.91
N ASP A 204 47.38 -1.21 -1.43
CA ASP A 204 46.84 0.13 -1.20
C ASP A 204 45.69 0.48 -2.15
N TYR A 205 44.54 0.84 -1.60
CA TYR A 205 43.36 1.21 -2.39
C TYR A 205 42.49 2.28 -1.73
N LEU A 206 41.74 2.98 -2.59
CA LEU A 206 40.60 3.82 -2.21
C LEU A 206 39.34 2.94 -2.17
N ALA A 207 38.70 2.83 -1.01
CA ALA A 207 37.39 2.20 -0.89
C ALA A 207 36.26 3.20 -1.22
N VAL A 208 35.36 2.82 -2.12
CA VAL A 208 34.22 3.63 -2.56
C VAL A 208 32.93 2.93 -2.15
N PHE A 209 32.14 3.57 -1.29
CA PHE A 209 30.81 3.08 -0.91
C PHE A 209 29.77 4.18 -1.07
N TYR A 210 28.99 4.11 -2.14
CA TYR A 210 27.90 5.03 -2.41
C TYR A 210 26.55 4.32 -2.34
N LEU A 211 25.61 4.88 -1.58
CA LEU A 211 24.22 4.45 -1.52
C LEU A 211 23.46 4.80 -2.80
N ASP A 212 23.74 5.99 -3.36
CA ASP A 212 23.11 6.49 -4.59
C ASP A 212 24.21 6.93 -5.58
N PRO A 213 24.90 5.98 -6.23
CA PRO A 213 26.00 6.30 -7.14
C PRO A 213 25.49 6.94 -8.44
N ASN A 214 26.28 7.85 -9.01
CA ASN A 214 26.02 8.54 -10.28
C ASN A 214 27.35 8.85 -11.00
N PRO A 215 27.32 9.25 -12.28
CA PRO A 215 28.54 9.57 -13.05
C PRO A 215 29.42 10.63 -12.39
N GLU A 216 28.83 11.63 -11.74
CA GLU A 216 29.54 12.71 -11.06
C GLU A 216 30.35 12.18 -9.87
N LYS A 217 29.73 11.42 -8.97
CA LYS A 217 30.40 10.77 -7.82
C LYS A 217 31.49 9.77 -8.25
N ARG A 218 31.28 9.07 -9.37
CA ARG A 218 32.31 8.21 -9.98
C ARG A 218 33.54 9.03 -10.37
N ASN A 219 33.34 10.17 -11.02
CA ASN A 219 34.44 11.04 -11.44
C ASN A 219 35.17 11.63 -10.23
N VAL A 220 34.44 12.02 -9.18
CA VAL A 220 35.02 12.44 -7.89
C VAL A 220 35.89 11.34 -7.29
N ALA A 221 35.43 10.09 -7.27
CA ALA A 221 36.22 8.97 -6.75
C ALA A 221 37.52 8.75 -7.54
N LYS A 222 37.47 8.85 -8.88
CA LYS A 222 38.65 8.73 -9.75
C LYS A 222 39.66 9.85 -9.49
N ALA A 223 39.20 11.10 -9.52
CA ALA A 223 40.04 12.27 -9.29
C ALA A 223 40.64 12.29 -7.87
N LEU A 224 39.88 11.84 -6.87
CA LEU A 224 40.36 11.69 -5.50
C LEU A 224 41.47 10.63 -5.40
N ALA A 225 41.30 9.47 -6.03
CA ALA A 225 42.33 8.44 -6.06
C ALA A 225 43.63 8.96 -6.69
N ASP A 226 43.53 9.69 -7.80
CA ASP A 226 44.67 10.29 -8.49
C ASP A 226 45.37 11.34 -7.60
N ARG A 227 44.59 12.19 -6.92
CA ARG A 227 45.11 13.21 -5.97
C ARG A 227 45.82 12.59 -4.75
N LEU A 228 45.41 11.40 -4.34
CA LEU A 228 46.01 10.67 -3.22
C LEU A 228 47.12 9.70 -3.67
N GLY A 229 47.37 9.56 -4.98
CA GLY A 229 48.36 8.62 -5.52
C GLY A 229 47.95 7.15 -5.44
N LEU A 230 46.66 6.85 -5.23
CA LEU A 230 46.13 5.49 -5.10
C LEU A 230 45.82 4.92 -6.49
N LYS A 231 46.49 3.82 -6.86
CA LYS A 231 46.31 3.19 -8.17
C LYS A 231 45.07 2.30 -8.27
N ARG A 232 44.59 1.79 -7.14
CA ARG A 232 43.47 0.85 -7.06
C ARG A 232 42.26 1.54 -6.43
N ILE A 233 41.09 1.36 -7.03
CA ILE A 233 39.81 1.84 -6.50
C ILE A 233 38.89 0.65 -6.32
N LEU A 234 38.56 0.32 -5.08
CA LEU A 234 37.65 -0.77 -4.74
C LEU A 234 36.25 -0.23 -4.49
N VAL A 235 35.31 -0.58 -5.36
CA VAL A 235 33.89 -0.23 -5.25
C VAL A 235 33.17 -1.31 -4.46
N ILE A 236 32.45 -0.87 -3.43
CA ILE A 236 31.60 -1.71 -2.60
C ILE A 236 30.15 -1.38 -2.97
N PRO A 237 29.42 -2.29 -3.65
CA PRO A 237 28.04 -2.05 -4.02
C PRO A 237 27.11 -1.97 -2.81
N ASN A 238 26.01 -1.23 -2.97
CA ASN A 238 24.89 -1.31 -2.04
C ASN A 238 24.16 -2.66 -2.23
N PRO A 239 23.96 -3.47 -1.17
CA PRO A 239 23.34 -4.80 -1.29
C PRO A 239 21.87 -4.77 -1.71
N ASP A 240 21.20 -3.61 -1.68
CA ASP A 240 19.86 -3.43 -2.25
C ASP A 240 19.93 -3.06 -3.75
N GLY A 241 20.27 -4.04 -4.59
CA GLY A 241 20.25 -3.86 -6.06
C GLY A 241 21.29 -2.90 -6.62
N GLY A 242 22.30 -2.51 -5.83
CA GLY A 242 23.35 -1.60 -6.25
C GLY A 242 24.44 -2.22 -7.13
N ARG A 243 24.58 -3.55 -7.12
CA ARG A 243 25.60 -4.26 -7.90
C ARG A 243 25.46 -4.09 -9.43
N PRO A 244 24.29 -4.33 -10.06
CA PRO A 244 24.14 -4.09 -11.50
C PRO A 244 24.44 -2.64 -11.89
N LEU A 245 24.01 -1.68 -11.06
CA LEU A 245 24.31 -0.26 -11.28
C LEU A 245 25.80 0.03 -11.13
N ALA A 246 26.48 -0.61 -10.17
CA ALA A 246 27.92 -0.46 -10.01
C ALA A 246 28.70 -1.07 -11.19
N GLU A 247 28.29 -2.25 -11.66
CA GLU A 247 28.87 -2.92 -12.83
C GLU A 247 28.73 -2.07 -14.10
N GLU A 248 27.58 -1.42 -14.30
CA GLU A 248 27.36 -0.49 -15.42
C GLU A 248 28.19 0.79 -15.26
N LEU A 249 28.06 1.46 -14.11
CA LEU A 249 28.62 2.78 -13.89
C LEU A 249 30.14 2.77 -13.77
N PHE A 250 30.69 1.75 -13.10
CA PHE A 250 32.13 1.62 -12.85
C PHE A 250 32.80 0.62 -13.81
N ALA A 251 32.23 0.43 -15.02
CA ALA A 251 32.82 -0.35 -16.12
C ALA A 251 34.09 0.32 -16.72
N ASP A 252 35.11 0.53 -15.91
CA ASP A 252 36.40 1.09 -16.27
C ASP A 252 37.49 0.29 -15.52
N PRO A 253 38.56 -0.18 -16.18
CA PRO A 253 39.60 -1.00 -15.54
C PRO A 253 40.26 -0.38 -14.31
N ARG A 254 40.08 0.94 -14.09
CA ARG A 254 40.53 1.64 -12.89
C ARG A 254 39.76 1.23 -11.63
N PHE A 255 38.55 0.70 -11.79
CA PHE A 255 37.68 0.28 -10.69
C PHE A 255 37.61 -1.24 -10.60
N GLU A 256 37.67 -1.75 -9.38
CA GLU A 256 37.42 -3.13 -9.03
C GLU A 256 36.16 -3.18 -8.18
N ILE A 257 35.24 -4.10 -8.47
CA ILE A 257 34.01 -4.27 -7.69
C ILE A 257 34.20 -5.48 -6.79
N ILE A 258 33.95 -5.31 -5.48
CA ILE A 258 34.06 -6.42 -4.52
C ILE A 258 33.16 -7.59 -4.95
N GLU A 259 33.71 -8.80 -4.89
CA GLU A 259 33.08 -9.98 -5.50
C GLU A 259 31.75 -10.36 -4.85
N GLU A 260 31.66 -10.26 -3.52
CA GLU A 260 30.50 -10.73 -2.76
C GLU A 260 29.99 -9.69 -1.76
N ASP A 261 28.66 -9.54 -1.73
CA ASP A 261 27.95 -8.67 -0.79
C ASP A 261 27.83 -9.34 0.57
N ALA A 262 28.66 -8.93 1.54
CA ALA A 262 28.57 -9.38 2.93
C ALA A 262 28.96 -8.27 3.91
N PRO A 263 28.28 -8.12 5.06
CA PRO A 263 28.72 -7.18 6.11
C PRO A 263 30.16 -7.41 6.55
N GLU A 264 30.60 -8.67 6.61
CA GLU A 264 31.97 -9.07 6.91
C GLU A 264 32.96 -8.54 5.88
N ASN A 265 32.65 -8.69 4.57
CA ASN A 265 33.47 -8.17 3.47
C ASN A 265 33.50 -6.64 3.42
N PHE A 266 32.37 -5.98 3.68
CA PHE A 266 32.29 -4.52 3.81
C PHE A 266 33.22 -4.01 4.91
N LEU A 267 33.17 -4.62 6.10
CA LEU A 267 34.04 -4.24 7.22
C LEU A 267 35.51 -4.52 6.91
N HIS A 268 35.83 -5.64 6.27
CA HIS A 268 37.19 -5.96 5.83
C HIS A 268 37.72 -4.96 4.82
N ALA A 269 36.91 -4.56 3.83
CA ALA A 269 37.27 -3.55 2.86
C ALA A 269 37.55 -2.19 3.50
N TYR A 270 36.73 -1.78 4.47
CA TYR A 270 36.98 -0.54 5.21
C TYR A 270 38.25 -0.64 6.08
N ARG A 271 38.42 -1.72 6.84
CA ARG A 271 39.58 -1.94 7.72
C ARG A 271 40.90 -2.01 6.94
N SER A 272 40.90 -2.52 5.72
CA SER A 272 42.12 -2.69 4.93
C SER A 272 42.38 -1.52 3.97
N ALA A 273 41.45 -0.58 3.80
CA ALA A 273 41.61 0.57 2.90
C ALA A 273 42.72 1.53 3.36
N SER A 274 43.37 2.19 2.40
CA SER A 274 44.27 3.32 2.63
C SER A 274 43.49 4.64 2.76
N TYR A 275 42.34 4.73 2.08
CA TYR A 275 41.41 5.86 2.17
C TYR A 275 39.97 5.42 1.86
N VAL A 276 38.97 6.09 2.43
CA VAL A 276 37.55 5.83 2.17
C VAL A 276 36.84 7.04 1.58
N VAL A 277 36.02 6.86 0.55
CA VAL A 277 35.05 7.87 0.10
C VAL A 277 33.63 7.30 0.12
N THR A 278 32.70 8.05 0.69
CA THR A 278 31.32 7.57 0.88
C THR A 278 30.30 8.69 0.89
N ASP A 279 29.06 8.38 0.57
CA ASP A 279 27.88 9.25 0.77
C ASP A 279 26.93 8.67 1.82
N SER A 280 27.43 7.73 2.64
CA SER A 280 26.68 7.01 3.66
C SER A 280 27.07 7.46 5.06
N PHE A 281 26.08 7.78 5.89
CA PHE A 281 26.29 8.13 7.30
C PHE A 281 27.06 7.03 8.05
N HIS A 282 26.67 5.78 7.84
CA HIS A 282 27.33 4.64 8.47
C HIS A 282 28.68 4.34 7.82
N GLY A 283 28.86 4.63 6.52
CA GLY A 283 30.18 4.60 5.89
C GLY A 283 31.15 5.55 6.61
N THR A 284 30.75 6.81 6.83
CA THR A 284 31.52 7.79 7.60
C THR A 284 31.85 7.29 9.01
N ALA A 285 30.87 6.70 9.69
CA ALA A 285 31.06 6.15 11.04
C ALA A 285 32.08 5.00 11.04
N PHE A 286 32.00 4.05 10.11
CA PHE A 286 32.93 2.92 10.06
C PHE A 286 34.34 3.31 9.64
N ALA A 287 34.50 4.29 8.75
CA ALA A 287 35.82 4.85 8.45
C ALA A 287 36.46 5.43 9.72
N THR A 288 35.67 6.11 10.56
CA THR A 288 36.14 6.64 11.84
C THR A 288 36.45 5.53 12.85
N ILE A 289 35.60 4.50 12.96
CA ILE A 289 35.78 3.36 13.90
C ILE A 289 37.10 2.63 13.63
N PHE A 290 37.46 2.45 12.36
CA PHE A 290 38.73 1.83 11.95
C PHE A 290 39.90 2.82 11.84
N GLY A 291 39.70 4.10 12.14
CA GLY A 291 40.74 5.13 12.06
C GLY A 291 41.27 5.38 10.65
N LYS A 292 40.43 5.23 9.62
CA LYS A 292 40.82 5.35 8.21
C LYS A 292 40.60 6.75 7.67
N PRO A 293 41.60 7.40 7.05
CA PRO A 293 41.38 8.68 6.38
C PRO A 293 40.20 8.59 5.40
N PHE A 294 39.30 9.58 5.43
CA PHE A 294 38.08 9.50 4.65
C PHE A 294 37.56 10.84 4.13
N SER A 295 36.67 10.78 3.16
CA SER A 295 35.85 11.91 2.70
C SER A 295 34.38 11.52 2.61
N SER A 296 33.49 12.46 2.90
CA SER A 296 32.03 12.25 2.90
C SER A 296 31.32 13.22 1.97
N ILE A 297 30.50 12.69 1.07
CA ILE A 297 29.59 13.46 0.23
C ILE A 297 28.24 13.54 0.95
N TYR A 298 27.75 14.74 1.22
CA TYR A 298 26.47 14.91 1.91
C TYR A 298 25.30 14.54 0.99
N ASN A 299 24.71 13.38 1.25
CA ASN A 299 23.60 12.89 0.46
C ASN A 299 22.33 13.73 0.69
N THR A 300 21.93 14.50 -0.32
CA THR A 300 20.79 15.43 -0.24
C THR A 300 19.45 14.71 -0.12
N GLN A 301 19.31 13.55 -0.76
CA GLN A 301 18.09 12.74 -0.73
C GLN A 301 17.93 12.04 0.64
N ARG A 302 19.04 11.71 1.29
CA ARG A 302 19.05 10.96 2.56
C ARG A 302 19.29 11.85 3.78
N GLY A 303 19.49 13.15 3.60
CA GLY A 303 19.48 14.13 4.69
C GLY A 303 20.85 14.61 5.13
N VAL A 304 21.14 15.85 4.73
CA VAL A 304 22.42 16.55 4.93
C VAL A 304 22.72 16.81 6.41
N ASP A 305 21.72 17.20 7.19
CA ASP A 305 21.91 17.62 8.59
C ASP A 305 22.55 16.54 9.46
N ARG A 306 22.31 15.27 9.13
CA ARG A 306 22.84 14.12 9.89
C ARG A 306 24.35 13.96 9.70
N PHE A 307 24.84 14.17 8.49
CA PHE A 307 26.27 14.13 8.20
C PHE A 307 26.99 15.27 8.90
N LYS A 308 26.45 16.48 8.77
CA LYS A 308 27.01 17.66 9.45
C LYS A 308 27.06 17.45 10.96
N ASN A 309 25.97 16.97 11.56
CA ASN A 309 25.95 16.71 13.00
C ASN A 309 26.97 15.64 13.43
N LEU A 310 27.15 14.57 12.66
CA LEU A 310 28.15 13.54 12.93
C LEU A 310 29.58 14.08 12.85
N LEU A 311 29.92 14.80 11.79
CA LEU A 311 31.28 15.32 11.60
C LEU A 311 31.63 16.44 12.58
N ASP A 312 30.66 17.31 12.91
CA ASP A 312 30.83 18.31 13.97
C ASP A 312 31.07 17.61 15.33
N TRP A 313 30.30 16.56 15.63
CA TRP A 313 30.47 15.76 16.85
C TRP A 313 31.79 14.99 16.87
N LEU A 314 32.29 14.50 15.74
CA LEU A 314 33.61 13.85 15.68
C LEU A 314 34.78 14.85 15.73
N GLY A 315 34.50 16.15 15.58
CA GLY A 315 35.53 17.20 15.61
C GLY A 315 36.18 17.47 14.26
N PHE A 316 35.62 16.93 13.18
CA PHE A 316 36.11 17.14 11.82
C PHE A 316 35.44 18.32 11.13
N GLY A 317 34.20 18.65 11.50
CA GLY A 317 33.40 19.68 10.82
C GLY A 317 33.31 19.42 9.30
N ASP A 318 33.34 20.48 8.50
CA ASP A 318 33.29 20.37 7.03
C ASP A 318 34.64 20.01 6.39
N SER A 319 35.72 19.79 7.17
CA SER A 319 37.06 19.50 6.62
C SER A 319 37.14 18.18 5.82
N ARG A 320 36.19 17.26 6.03
CA ARG A 320 36.10 15.97 5.34
C ARG A 320 34.99 15.93 4.30
N ARG A 321 34.34 17.06 4.03
CA ARG A 321 33.22 17.14 3.10
C ARG A 321 33.75 17.24 1.67
N LEU A 322 33.16 16.44 0.78
CA LEU A 322 33.25 16.61 -0.67
C LEU A 322 31.88 16.97 -1.25
N LEU A 323 31.89 17.58 -2.42
CA LEU A 323 30.72 17.88 -3.23
C LEU A 323 30.65 16.92 -4.43
N GLU A 324 29.44 16.59 -4.86
CA GLU A 324 29.25 15.81 -6.09
C GLU A 324 29.79 16.55 -7.33
N SER A 325 29.87 17.88 -7.25
CA SER A 325 30.38 18.76 -8.30
C SER A 325 31.90 19.01 -8.22
N ASP A 326 32.62 18.38 -7.30
CA ASP A 326 34.07 18.58 -7.20
C ASP A 326 34.80 18.04 -8.44
N THR A 327 35.74 18.83 -8.95
CA THR A 327 36.57 18.50 -10.11
C THR A 327 37.99 18.13 -9.69
N ALA A 328 38.81 17.65 -10.62
CA ALA A 328 40.21 17.37 -10.33
C ALA A 328 40.95 18.62 -9.80
N GLU A 329 40.61 19.81 -10.31
CA GLU A 329 41.17 21.09 -9.88
C GLU A 329 40.72 21.46 -8.46
N THR A 330 39.42 21.34 -8.14
CA THR A 330 38.93 21.67 -6.79
C THR A 330 39.49 20.71 -5.74
N LEU A 331 39.61 19.42 -6.06
CA LEU A 331 40.23 18.42 -5.19
C LEU A 331 41.74 18.66 -5.04
N ALA A 332 42.44 19.05 -6.11
CA ALA A 332 43.86 19.39 -6.03
C ALA A 332 44.12 20.58 -5.08
N ALA A 333 43.23 21.56 -5.10
CA ALA A 333 43.30 22.75 -4.23
C ALA A 333 42.83 22.50 -2.78
N ASN A 334 42.24 21.35 -2.45
CA ASN A 334 41.72 21.06 -1.13
C ASN A 334 42.84 20.58 -0.17
N PRO A 335 43.28 21.41 0.81
CA PRO A 335 44.35 21.03 1.73
C PRO A 335 43.93 19.97 2.75
N GLY A 336 42.63 19.72 2.91
CA GLY A 336 42.09 18.69 3.80
C GLY A 336 42.30 17.26 3.29
N LEU A 337 42.64 17.05 2.02
CA LEU A 337 42.82 15.72 1.45
C LEU A 337 44.21 15.15 1.75
N SER A 338 44.27 14.32 2.80
CA SER A 338 45.49 13.68 3.30
C SER A 338 45.26 12.20 3.65
N LEU A 339 46.29 11.37 3.47
CA LEU A 339 46.38 9.98 3.97
C LEU A 339 46.67 9.90 5.48
N GLU A 340 46.94 11.05 6.12
CA GLU A 340 47.08 11.16 7.57
C GLU A 340 45.93 12.00 8.12
N LEU A 341 45.30 11.52 9.19
CA LEU A 341 44.20 12.22 9.85
C LEU A 341 44.31 12.04 11.36
N ASP A 342 44.20 13.13 12.11
CA ASP A 342 44.21 13.10 13.57
C ASP A 342 42.84 12.66 14.11
N TYR A 343 42.84 11.55 14.83
CA TYR A 343 41.66 10.96 15.45
C TYR A 343 41.57 11.21 16.96
N ALA A 344 42.50 11.94 17.58
CA ALA A 344 42.57 12.09 19.03
C ALA A 344 41.23 12.60 19.63
N LEU A 345 40.68 13.68 19.05
CA LEU A 345 39.41 14.25 19.50
C LEU A 345 38.22 13.31 19.20
N ALA A 346 38.18 12.72 18.01
CA ALA A 346 37.13 11.78 17.61
C ALA A 346 37.10 10.56 18.54
N ASN A 347 38.25 9.95 18.80
CA ASN A 347 38.40 8.78 19.67
C ASN A 347 37.99 9.10 21.12
N ALA A 348 38.41 10.25 21.65
CA ALA A 348 38.01 10.70 22.99
C ALA A 348 36.48 10.86 23.08
N ARG A 349 35.85 11.51 22.09
CA ARG A 349 34.39 11.71 22.06
C ARG A 349 33.62 10.41 21.85
N ILE A 350 34.12 9.48 21.03
CA ILE A 350 33.55 8.15 20.86
C ILE A 350 33.62 7.38 22.19
N ALA A 351 34.76 7.39 22.88
CA ALA A 351 34.92 6.68 24.15
C ALA A 351 34.01 7.25 25.25
N GLU A 352 33.94 8.57 25.40
CA GLU A 352 33.06 9.25 26.34
C GLU A 352 31.58 9.01 25.98
N GLY A 353 31.23 9.16 24.70
CA GLY A 353 29.90 8.93 24.17
C GLY A 353 29.41 7.50 24.39
N ARG A 354 30.27 6.51 24.11
CA ARG A 354 30.01 5.08 24.38
C ARG A 354 29.73 4.86 25.86
N THR A 355 30.61 5.33 26.74
CA THR A 355 30.47 5.17 28.19
C THR A 355 29.15 5.74 28.70
N ARG A 356 28.82 6.99 28.33
CA ARG A 356 27.55 7.62 28.72
C ARG A 356 26.33 6.90 28.14
N SER A 357 26.41 6.46 26.89
CA SER A 357 25.27 5.85 26.22
C SER A 357 25.00 4.42 26.69
N LEU A 358 26.03 3.65 27.06
CA LEU A 358 25.88 2.36 27.73
C LEU A 358 25.31 2.52 29.13
N ALA A 359 25.77 3.51 29.91
CA ALA A 359 25.19 3.80 31.22
C ALA A 359 23.72 4.22 31.11
N TRP A 360 23.38 5.06 30.12
CA TRP A 360 22.00 5.44 29.82
C TRP A 360 21.15 4.22 29.44
N LEU A 361 21.66 3.35 28.55
CA LEU A 361 20.96 2.15 28.11
C LEU A 361 20.72 1.18 29.27
N GLN A 362 21.74 0.94 30.11
CA GLN A 362 21.60 0.14 31.32
C GLN A 362 20.50 0.70 32.23
N ALA A 363 20.50 2.00 32.49
CA ALA A 363 19.48 2.64 33.32
C ALA A 363 18.07 2.53 32.71
N ALA A 364 17.93 2.71 31.39
CA ALA A 364 16.67 2.58 30.67
C ALA A 364 16.10 1.15 30.70
N LEU A 365 16.96 0.13 30.76
CA LEU A 365 16.57 -1.29 30.81
C LEU A 365 16.34 -1.81 32.24
N THR A 366 17.00 -1.23 33.25
CA THR A 366 16.94 -1.71 34.65
C THR A 366 15.86 -1.04 35.52
N LYS A 367 15.45 0.20 35.21
CA LYS A 367 14.58 0.99 36.10
C LYS A 367 13.24 0.30 36.38
N ASP A 368 13.01 -0.16 37.61
CA ASP A 368 11.85 -0.96 38.01
C ASP A 368 10.51 -0.44 37.44
N VAL A 369 9.69 -1.37 36.94
CA VAL A 369 8.25 -1.15 36.84
C VAL A 369 7.76 -1.04 38.28
N ASP A 370 7.04 0.02 38.64
CA ASP A 370 6.47 0.19 39.99
C ASP A 370 5.66 -1.07 40.36
N THR A 371 6.25 -1.97 41.15
CA THR A 371 5.78 -3.35 41.37
C THR A 371 4.66 -3.43 42.41
N LYS A 372 3.90 -2.36 42.64
CA LYS A 372 2.76 -2.36 43.58
C LYS A 372 1.59 -3.27 43.16
N HIS A 373 1.65 -3.92 42.00
CA HIS A 373 0.67 -4.93 41.59
C HIS A 373 1.21 -6.35 41.37
N ALA A 374 2.53 -6.58 41.55
CA ALA A 374 3.10 -7.92 41.38
C ALA A 374 2.89 -8.83 42.62
N ALA A 375 2.84 -8.26 43.83
CA ALA A 375 2.70 -9.04 45.06
C ALA A 375 1.29 -9.58 45.34
N ALA A 376 0.26 -9.14 44.60
CA ALA A 376 -1.13 -9.61 44.78
C ALA A 376 -1.47 -10.87 43.96
N ARG A 377 -0.53 -11.42 43.18
CA ARG A 377 -0.73 -12.66 42.40
C ARG A 377 0.05 -13.87 42.91
N ALA A 378 0.85 -13.71 43.97
CA ALA A 378 1.63 -14.80 44.56
C ALA A 378 0.83 -15.71 45.52
N SER A 379 -0.46 -15.44 45.76
CA SER A 379 -1.32 -16.22 46.66
C SER A 379 -2.62 -16.64 45.98
N ASN A 380 -2.52 -17.51 44.97
CA ASN A 380 -3.56 -18.52 44.72
C ASN A 380 -3.01 -19.59 43.76
N PRO A 381 -2.63 -20.78 44.28
CA PRO A 381 -2.24 -21.89 43.43
C PRO A 381 -3.51 -22.61 42.97
N HIS A 382 -3.96 -22.37 41.73
CA HIS A 382 -4.86 -23.31 41.08
C HIS A 382 -4.02 -24.34 40.30
N PRO A 383 -4.20 -25.64 40.57
CA PRO A 383 -3.27 -26.67 40.12
C PRO A 383 -3.37 -26.89 38.62
N ALA A 384 -2.23 -26.80 37.93
CA ALA A 384 -2.08 -27.32 36.58
C ALA A 384 -2.17 -28.85 36.63
N GLN A 385 -3.12 -29.43 35.89
CA GLN A 385 -3.05 -30.85 35.54
C GLN A 385 -2.37 -31.03 34.17
N PRO A 386 -1.62 -32.13 33.96
CA PRO A 386 -0.78 -32.32 32.78
C PRO A 386 -1.61 -32.75 31.56
N ILE A 387 -1.30 -32.16 30.40
CA ILE A 387 -1.85 -32.58 29.11
C ILE A 387 -1.10 -33.84 28.65
N GLN A 388 -1.74 -35.00 28.78
CA GLN A 388 -1.42 -36.22 28.03
C GLN A 388 -2.02 -36.14 26.62
N THR A 389 -1.27 -36.59 25.62
CA THR A 389 -1.74 -36.85 24.24
C THR A 389 -2.07 -38.36 24.10
N PRO A 390 -2.74 -38.79 23.02
CA PRO A 390 -4.18 -38.78 22.77
C PRO A 390 -4.80 -40.19 22.95
N LEU A 391 -6.04 -40.26 23.44
CA LEU A 391 -6.85 -41.49 23.36
C LEU A 391 -8.16 -41.19 22.62
N THR A 392 -8.30 -41.88 21.51
CA THR A 392 -9.52 -42.11 20.74
C THR A 392 -10.68 -42.49 21.67
N GLN A 393 -11.74 -41.70 21.72
CA GLN A 393 -13.06 -42.21 22.13
C GLN A 393 -14.24 -41.39 21.57
N ARG A 394 -14.94 -42.08 20.67
CA ARG A 394 -16.36 -42.09 20.30
C ARG A 394 -17.26 -40.91 20.67
N LEU A 395 -17.86 -40.40 19.59
CA LEU A 395 -19.16 -39.72 19.47
C LEU A 395 -20.17 -40.05 20.59
N ALA A 396 -20.60 -39.01 21.29
CA ALA A 396 -21.92 -38.91 21.91
C ALA A 396 -22.54 -37.58 21.48
N SER A 397 -23.77 -37.64 20.98
CA SER A 397 -24.55 -36.53 20.42
C SER A 397 -24.80 -35.42 21.45
N PRO A 398 -24.73 -34.12 21.09
CA PRO A 398 -25.03 -33.05 22.04
C PRO A 398 -26.53 -32.75 22.07
N GLU A 399 -27.18 -33.11 23.17
CA GLU A 399 -28.41 -32.45 23.62
C GLU A 399 -28.09 -30.99 23.99
N ALA A 400 -28.94 -30.06 23.56
CA ALA A 400 -28.72 -28.63 23.65
C ALA A 400 -28.81 -28.11 25.10
N GLN A 401 -27.69 -27.62 25.66
CA GLN A 401 -27.71 -26.76 26.85
C GLN A 401 -27.79 -25.29 26.44
N SER A 402 -28.79 -24.56 26.96
CA SER A 402 -28.94 -23.12 26.77
C SER A 402 -27.91 -22.36 27.62
N VAL A 403 -27.03 -21.59 26.98
CA VAL A 403 -26.08 -20.70 27.67
C VAL A 403 -26.78 -19.38 28.01
N PRO A 404 -26.62 -18.84 29.24
CA PRO A 404 -27.24 -17.56 29.62
C PRO A 404 -26.73 -16.37 28.78
N LEU A 405 -27.62 -15.42 28.48
CA LEU A 405 -27.34 -14.23 27.67
C LEU A 405 -26.52 -13.16 28.44
N ASP A 406 -25.25 -13.44 28.73
CA ASP A 406 -24.31 -12.53 29.40
C ASP A 406 -23.61 -11.57 28.41
N PHE A 407 -24.32 -10.53 27.99
CA PHE A 407 -23.77 -9.50 27.12
C PHE A 407 -22.83 -8.54 27.85
N LYS A 408 -21.70 -8.22 27.22
CA LYS A 408 -20.71 -7.23 27.67
C LYS A 408 -20.47 -6.21 26.57
N SER A 409 -20.12 -5.00 26.97
CA SER A 409 -19.71 -3.93 26.06
C SER A 409 -18.22 -3.63 26.24
N ASN A 410 -17.54 -3.24 25.17
CA ASN A 410 -16.13 -2.84 25.26
C ASN A 410 -15.93 -1.43 25.86
N ASN A 411 -17.00 -0.64 26.00
CA ASN A 411 -17.04 0.66 26.65
C ASN A 411 -18.48 1.03 27.08
N GLY A 412 -18.70 2.26 27.57
CA GLY A 412 -20.01 2.73 28.03
C GLY A 412 -21.05 3.05 26.93
N SER A 413 -20.83 2.64 25.67
CA SER A 413 -21.72 2.96 24.54
C SER A 413 -23.03 2.17 24.50
N TRP A 414 -23.10 1.05 25.22
CA TRP A 414 -24.28 0.20 25.31
C TRP A 414 -24.78 0.16 26.76
N ALA A 415 -26.05 0.48 26.94
CA ALA A 415 -26.78 0.17 28.17
C ALA A 415 -27.34 -1.26 28.06
N ILE A 416 -26.88 -2.13 28.95
CA ILE A 416 -27.23 -3.55 29.01
C ILE A 416 -28.10 -3.77 30.25
N SER A 417 -29.29 -4.35 30.08
CA SER A 417 -30.23 -4.62 31.17
C SER A 417 -31.05 -5.88 30.86
N GLY A 418 -31.43 -6.68 31.86
CA GLY A 418 -32.24 -7.88 31.65
C GLY A 418 -31.83 -9.07 32.52
N THR A 419 -32.32 -10.26 32.17
CA THR A 419 -32.02 -11.53 32.84
C THR A 419 -31.26 -12.47 31.90
N ALA A 420 -30.84 -13.63 32.41
CA ALA A 420 -30.18 -14.68 31.62
C ALA A 420 -31.00 -15.18 30.41
N GLU A 421 -32.32 -15.01 30.45
CA GLU A 421 -33.27 -15.48 29.42
C GLU A 421 -33.70 -14.36 28.47
N LYS A 422 -33.47 -13.09 28.85
CA LYS A 422 -33.88 -11.93 28.07
C LYS A 422 -32.95 -10.75 28.33
N CYS A 423 -32.23 -10.32 27.31
CA CYS A 423 -31.28 -9.21 27.42
C CYS A 423 -31.70 -8.03 26.53
N GLN A 424 -31.93 -6.87 27.13
CA GLN A 424 -32.18 -5.60 26.45
C GLN A 424 -30.88 -4.81 26.30
N LEU A 425 -30.54 -4.50 25.04
CA LEU A 425 -29.36 -3.73 24.66
C LEU A 425 -29.82 -2.41 24.03
N SER A 426 -29.45 -1.28 24.62
CA SER A 426 -29.80 0.06 24.11
C SER A 426 -28.53 0.86 23.81
N VAL A 427 -28.46 1.49 22.64
CA VAL A 427 -27.31 2.35 22.29
C VAL A 427 -27.48 3.71 22.97
N VAL A 428 -26.45 4.13 23.71
CA VAL A 428 -26.45 5.42 24.42
C VAL A 428 -26.43 6.57 23.40
N ARG A 429 -27.17 7.66 23.70
CA ARG A 429 -27.32 8.80 22.78
C ARG A 429 -25.95 9.41 22.45
N GLY A 430 -25.64 9.53 21.16
CA GLY A 430 -24.35 10.03 20.66
C GLY A 430 -23.26 8.95 20.48
N ALA A 431 -23.48 7.71 20.96
CA ALA A 431 -22.50 6.63 20.88
C ALA A 431 -22.59 5.78 19.59
N GLY A 432 -23.23 6.30 18.53
CA GLY A 432 -23.43 5.63 17.24
C GLY A 432 -22.19 5.55 16.34
N GLU A 433 -21.00 5.60 16.94
CA GLU A 433 -19.71 5.67 16.25
C GLU A 433 -19.10 4.27 16.05
N ARG A 434 -18.12 4.16 15.13
CA ARG A 434 -17.39 2.91 14.88
C ARG A 434 -16.49 2.60 16.08
N GLY A 435 -16.40 1.31 16.44
CA GLY A 435 -15.57 0.84 17.56
C GLY A 435 -16.33 0.58 18.86
N ASN A 436 -17.62 0.94 18.93
CA ASN A 436 -18.52 0.68 20.06
C ASN A 436 -19.22 -0.67 19.91
N LEU A 437 -18.86 -1.67 20.72
CA LEU A 437 -19.19 -3.08 20.50
C LEU A 437 -19.90 -3.71 21.69
N VAL A 438 -20.84 -4.60 21.41
CA VAL A 438 -21.52 -5.46 22.40
C VAL A 438 -21.39 -6.92 21.98
N TYR A 439 -21.11 -7.83 22.92
CA TYR A 439 -20.85 -9.23 22.63
C TYR A 439 -21.21 -10.16 23.79
N CYS A 440 -21.57 -11.41 23.49
CA CYS A 440 -21.77 -12.49 24.48
C CYS A 440 -21.18 -13.81 23.98
N HIS A 441 -21.05 -14.80 24.85
CA HIS A 441 -20.59 -16.14 24.44
C HIS A 441 -21.61 -16.85 23.55
N LEU A 442 -21.10 -17.63 22.59
CA LEU A 442 -21.93 -18.53 21.79
C LEU A 442 -22.28 -19.78 22.59
N PRO A 443 -23.46 -20.40 22.37
CA PRO A 443 -23.94 -21.58 23.10
C PRO A 443 -23.28 -22.90 22.66
N GLY A 444 -22.01 -22.86 22.23
CA GLY A 444 -21.29 -24.03 21.73
C GLY A 444 -19.88 -23.69 21.27
N ARG A 445 -19.05 -24.71 21.01
CA ARG A 445 -17.71 -24.53 20.45
C ARG A 445 -17.75 -24.63 18.93
N ILE A 446 -17.07 -23.69 18.28
CA ILE A 446 -16.82 -23.71 16.84
C ILE A 446 -15.48 -24.39 16.57
N GLN A 447 -15.49 -25.42 15.75
CA GLN A 447 -14.31 -26.08 15.20
C GLN A 447 -13.99 -25.57 13.79
N ALA A 448 -12.69 -25.47 13.48
CA ALA A 448 -12.24 -25.04 12.17
C ALA A 448 -12.64 -26.04 11.07
N GLY A 449 -13.00 -25.54 9.89
CA GLY A 449 -13.39 -26.34 8.73
C GLY A 449 -14.83 -26.88 8.76
N LEU A 450 -15.58 -26.66 9.84
CA LEU A 450 -17.00 -27.02 9.93
C LEU A 450 -17.91 -25.81 9.68
N THR A 451 -19.12 -26.10 9.20
CA THR A 451 -20.19 -25.11 8.98
C THR A 451 -21.16 -25.14 10.15
N TYR A 452 -21.63 -23.97 10.55
CA TYR A 452 -22.57 -23.79 11.66
C TYR A 452 -23.71 -22.86 11.24
N ARG A 453 -24.90 -23.13 11.79
CA ARG A 453 -26.07 -22.27 11.75
C ARG A 453 -26.22 -21.54 13.09
N LEU A 454 -26.19 -20.22 13.05
CA LEU A 454 -26.52 -19.35 14.17
C LEU A 454 -27.94 -18.83 14.01
N SER A 455 -28.81 -19.09 14.99
CA SER A 455 -30.17 -18.52 15.05
C SER A 455 -30.27 -17.55 16.22
N ILE A 456 -30.82 -16.35 15.99
CA ILE A 456 -31.04 -15.32 17.02
C ILE A 456 -32.51 -14.96 17.06
N ASP A 457 -33.14 -15.11 18.23
CA ASP A 457 -34.50 -14.66 18.52
C ASP A 457 -34.45 -13.30 19.22
N TRP A 458 -34.97 -12.28 18.56
CA TRP A 458 -34.80 -10.89 18.97
C TRP A 458 -35.90 -9.94 18.48
N GLU A 459 -35.96 -8.78 19.13
CA GLU A 459 -36.76 -7.63 18.76
C GLU A 459 -35.83 -6.44 18.50
N ILE A 460 -35.72 -6.01 17.24
CA ILE A 460 -34.78 -4.93 16.87
C ILE A 460 -35.51 -3.60 16.72
N THR A 461 -34.86 -2.51 17.13
CA THR A 461 -35.28 -1.14 16.84
C THR A 461 -34.11 -0.38 16.23
N THR A 462 -34.15 -0.20 14.90
CA THR A 462 -33.16 0.59 14.15
C THR A 462 -33.80 1.13 12.88
N THR A 463 -33.31 2.27 12.38
CA THR A 463 -33.60 2.76 11.03
C THR A 463 -32.65 2.18 9.98
N ALA A 464 -31.69 1.34 10.37
CA ALA A 464 -30.82 0.64 9.44
C ALA A 464 -31.57 -0.52 8.78
N ASN A 465 -31.33 -0.73 7.49
CA ASN A 465 -31.95 -1.82 6.73
C ASN A 465 -31.28 -3.18 7.00
N VAL A 466 -30.12 -3.20 7.65
CA VAL A 466 -29.32 -4.42 7.91
C VAL A 466 -28.61 -4.32 9.25
N VAL A 467 -28.52 -5.45 9.97
CA VAL A 467 -27.67 -5.62 11.16
C VAL A 467 -26.66 -6.74 10.88
N SER A 468 -25.38 -6.44 11.05
CA SER A 468 -24.27 -7.39 10.87
C SER A 468 -23.97 -8.11 12.18
N LEU A 469 -23.87 -9.43 12.07
CA LEU A 469 -23.52 -10.34 13.14
C LEU A 469 -22.09 -10.82 12.93
N ASN A 470 -21.24 -10.66 13.94
CA ASN A 470 -19.82 -10.97 13.85
C ASN A 470 -19.44 -12.02 14.89
N LEU A 471 -18.59 -12.97 14.51
CA LEU A 471 -17.95 -13.86 15.47
C LEU A 471 -16.75 -13.13 16.06
N ARG A 472 -16.62 -13.12 17.38
CA ARG A 472 -15.49 -12.55 18.11
C ARG A 472 -14.72 -13.67 18.82
N ASN A 473 -13.41 -13.62 18.76
CA ASN A 473 -12.54 -14.42 19.60
C ASN A 473 -12.39 -13.68 20.95
N GLY A 474 -12.91 -14.27 22.02
CA GLY A 474 -12.92 -13.65 23.34
C GLY A 474 -11.54 -13.37 23.93
N LYS A 475 -10.48 -14.05 23.46
CA LYS A 475 -9.10 -13.86 23.92
C LYS A 475 -8.35 -12.79 23.12
N THR A 476 -8.50 -12.80 21.79
CA THR A 476 -7.74 -11.89 20.90
C THR A 476 -8.50 -10.63 20.49
N ALA A 477 -9.79 -10.55 20.82
CA ALA A 477 -10.73 -9.52 20.37
C ALA A 477 -10.90 -9.41 18.83
N LYS A 478 -10.20 -10.25 18.05
CA LYS A 478 -10.43 -10.39 16.60
C LYS A 478 -11.88 -10.77 16.35
N PHE A 479 -12.46 -10.18 15.33
CA PHE A 479 -13.79 -10.55 14.89
C PHE A 479 -13.82 -10.73 13.38
N ARG A 480 -14.76 -11.55 12.92
CA ARG A 480 -15.07 -11.75 11.50
C ARG A 480 -16.57 -11.68 11.32
N ALA A 481 -17.03 -11.29 10.14
CA ALA A 481 -18.44 -11.40 9.83
C ALA A 481 -18.88 -12.87 9.91
N ALA A 482 -19.94 -13.12 10.69
CA ALA A 482 -20.71 -14.36 10.62
C ALA A 482 -21.71 -14.25 9.45
N GLY A 483 -22.32 -13.07 9.30
CA GLY A 483 -23.30 -12.77 8.27
C GLY A 483 -24.04 -11.47 8.55
N HIS A 484 -25.10 -11.22 7.78
CA HIS A 484 -25.92 -10.02 7.90
C HIS A 484 -27.41 -10.40 7.91
N VAL A 485 -28.20 -9.66 8.68
CA VAL A 485 -29.66 -9.85 8.79
C VAL A 485 -30.37 -8.61 8.26
N ALA A 486 -31.27 -8.80 7.31
CA ALA A 486 -32.10 -7.73 6.75
C ALA A 486 -33.24 -7.34 7.70
N ILE A 487 -33.37 -6.03 7.95
CA ILE A 487 -34.38 -5.40 8.81
C ILE A 487 -35.40 -4.72 7.91
N GLY A 488 -36.47 -5.45 7.59
CA GLY A 488 -37.52 -4.99 6.66
C GLY A 488 -38.60 -4.11 7.29
N GLU A 489 -38.70 -4.07 8.62
CA GLU A 489 -39.81 -3.43 9.33
C GLU A 489 -39.34 -2.31 10.28
N LYS A 490 -40.02 -1.16 10.23
CA LYS A 490 -39.67 0.03 11.04
C LYS A 490 -40.21 0.00 12.48
N ARG A 491 -40.91 -1.08 12.86
CA ARG A 491 -41.49 -1.29 14.20
C ARG A 491 -40.80 -2.45 14.89
N ARG A 492 -40.76 -2.41 16.22
CA ARG A 492 -40.19 -3.49 17.03
C ARG A 492 -41.12 -4.70 16.97
N VAL A 493 -40.71 -5.73 16.22
CA VAL A 493 -41.42 -7.01 16.07
C VAL A 493 -40.45 -8.12 16.44
N ARG A 494 -40.92 -9.10 17.22
CA ARG A 494 -40.13 -10.28 17.57
C ARG A 494 -39.97 -11.16 16.34
N ARG A 495 -38.74 -11.56 16.04
CA ARG A 495 -38.38 -12.39 14.89
C ARG A 495 -37.22 -13.30 15.22
N THR A 496 -37.06 -14.36 14.44
CA THR A 496 -35.89 -15.23 14.49
C THR A 496 -35.17 -15.16 13.15
N ASP A 497 -33.87 -14.90 13.19
CA ASP A 497 -33.02 -14.86 12.01
C ASP A 497 -31.92 -15.91 12.10
N GLU A 498 -31.68 -16.60 10.99
CA GLU A 498 -30.67 -17.67 10.88
C GLU A 498 -29.58 -17.29 9.88
N LEU A 499 -28.34 -17.65 10.18
CA LEU A 499 -27.20 -17.47 9.29
C LEU A 499 -26.24 -18.66 9.37
N ASP A 500 -25.85 -19.16 8.19
CA ASP A 500 -24.86 -20.22 8.05
C ASP A 500 -23.48 -19.62 7.82
N PHE A 501 -22.48 -20.10 8.54
CA PHE A 501 -21.11 -19.63 8.44
C PHE A 501 -20.11 -20.77 8.65
N SER A 502 -18.91 -20.62 8.13
CA SER A 502 -17.79 -21.51 8.43
C SER A 502 -16.58 -20.72 8.89
N VAL A 503 -15.69 -21.40 9.60
CA VAL A 503 -14.53 -20.76 10.20
C VAL A 503 -13.30 -21.57 9.82
N ASP A 504 -12.32 -20.90 9.23
CA ASP A 504 -11.06 -21.47 8.74
C ASP A 504 -10.03 -21.66 9.85
N LYS A 505 -10.25 -21.02 11.01
CA LYS A 505 -9.37 -21.08 12.18
C LYS A 505 -10.19 -21.24 13.46
N GLU A 506 -9.66 -21.99 14.41
CA GLU A 506 -10.29 -22.16 15.72
C GLU A 506 -10.22 -20.86 16.55
N GLY A 507 -11.10 -20.74 17.56
CA GLY A 507 -10.98 -19.73 18.62
C GLY A 507 -12.05 -18.64 18.63
N PHE A 508 -12.93 -18.56 17.63
CA PHE A 508 -14.12 -17.72 17.72
C PHE A 508 -15.15 -18.36 18.66
N ASN A 509 -15.56 -17.64 19.70
CA ASN A 509 -16.39 -18.18 20.78
C ASN A 509 -17.42 -17.18 21.34
N GLN A 510 -17.54 -16.01 20.70
CA GLN A 510 -18.49 -14.97 21.05
C GLN A 510 -19.21 -14.46 19.80
N ILE A 511 -20.44 -13.99 19.97
CA ILE A 511 -21.19 -13.21 18.97
C ILE A 511 -21.06 -11.73 19.32
N MET A 512 -20.92 -10.87 18.32
CA MET A 512 -20.60 -9.46 18.48
C MET A 512 -21.39 -8.60 17.49
N MET A 513 -21.90 -7.47 17.99
CA MET A 513 -22.59 -6.42 17.24
C MET A 513 -21.98 -5.06 17.54
N GLY A 514 -22.17 -4.10 16.63
CA GLY A 514 -21.63 -2.74 16.76
C GLY A 514 -22.74 -1.69 16.89
N ALA A 515 -22.54 -0.69 17.74
CA ALA A 515 -23.52 0.36 18.03
C ALA A 515 -23.87 1.21 16.79
N SER A 516 -22.91 1.43 15.90
CA SER A 516 -23.10 2.21 14.66
C SER A 516 -24.16 1.65 13.70
N GLN A 517 -24.57 0.39 13.92
CA GLN A 517 -25.60 -0.31 13.15
C GLN A 517 -27.02 -0.03 13.65
N PHE A 518 -27.16 0.54 14.86
CA PHE A 518 -28.46 0.83 15.48
C PHE A 518 -28.68 2.34 15.52
N LYS A 519 -29.60 2.84 14.67
CA LYS A 519 -29.89 4.27 14.49
C LYS A 519 -31.38 4.56 14.71
N GLY A 520 -31.75 5.79 15.10
CA GLY A 520 -33.16 6.20 15.25
C GLY A 520 -33.47 6.85 16.61
N LYS A 521 -34.76 6.98 16.94
CA LYS A 521 -35.22 7.62 18.19
C LYS A 521 -34.91 6.80 19.46
N SER A 522 -34.83 5.47 19.34
CA SER A 522 -34.52 4.55 20.45
C SER A 522 -33.77 3.31 19.95
N PRO A 523 -32.52 3.48 19.46
CA PRO A 523 -31.78 2.40 18.81
C PRO A 523 -31.36 1.31 19.80
N GLY A 524 -31.66 0.07 19.48
CA GLY A 524 -31.33 -1.07 20.35
C GLY A 524 -32.05 -2.34 19.94
N LEU A 525 -31.99 -3.34 20.80
CA LEU A 525 -32.64 -4.63 20.60
C LEU A 525 -32.96 -5.32 21.93
N ILE A 526 -33.88 -6.29 21.89
CA ILE A 526 -34.04 -7.30 22.94
C ILE A 526 -33.67 -8.64 22.33
N ILE A 527 -32.84 -9.43 22.99
CA ILE A 527 -32.56 -10.82 22.62
C ILE A 527 -33.26 -11.73 23.62
N HIS A 528 -34.00 -12.70 23.09
CA HIS A 528 -34.69 -13.75 23.83
C HIS A 528 -33.95 -15.09 23.75
N GLY A 529 -33.09 -15.28 22.75
CA GLY A 529 -32.28 -16.50 22.65
C GLY A 529 -31.28 -16.46 21.51
N ILE A 530 -30.20 -17.23 21.69
CA ILE A 530 -29.19 -17.49 20.65
C ILE A 530 -28.97 -19.00 20.65
N THR A 531 -29.00 -19.61 19.46
CA THR A 531 -28.72 -21.04 19.29
C THR A 531 -27.66 -21.23 18.20
N LEU A 532 -26.76 -22.20 18.41
CA LEU A 532 -25.72 -22.56 17.45
C LEU A 532 -25.82 -24.07 17.17
N LYS A 533 -25.99 -24.46 15.91
CA LYS A 533 -26.05 -25.86 15.48
C LYS A 533 -25.03 -26.11 14.37
N GLN A 534 -24.41 -27.28 14.33
CA GLN A 534 -23.59 -27.68 13.19
C GLN A 534 -24.50 -27.88 11.96
N ALA A 535 -24.06 -27.39 10.81
CA ALA A 535 -24.77 -27.49 9.54
C ALA A 535 -23.94 -28.30 8.51
N PRO A 536 -24.58 -28.90 7.49
CA PRO A 536 -23.89 -29.58 6.40
C PRO A 536 -22.88 -28.67 5.67
N ALA A 537 -21.80 -29.24 5.10
CA ALA A 537 -20.77 -28.45 4.42
C ALA A 537 -21.28 -27.73 3.15
N ASP A 538 -22.31 -28.28 2.51
CA ASP A 538 -23.03 -27.69 1.38
C ASP A 538 -24.09 -26.65 1.81
N ALA A 539 -24.26 -26.40 3.12
CA ALA A 539 -25.08 -25.30 3.62
C ALA A 539 -24.45 -23.92 3.35
N LEU A 540 -23.13 -23.86 3.09
CA LEU A 540 -22.45 -22.70 2.48
C LEU A 540 -22.80 -22.58 0.99
N LYS A 541 -24.06 -22.78 0.63
CA LYS A 541 -24.54 -22.28 -0.66
C LYS A 541 -24.59 -20.77 -0.51
N VAL A 542 -23.65 -20.11 -1.18
CA VAL A 542 -23.90 -18.75 -1.68
C VAL A 542 -24.99 -18.92 -2.74
N GLU A 543 -26.23 -19.11 -2.30
CA GLU A 543 -27.35 -18.68 -3.09
C GLU A 543 -27.23 -17.17 -3.13
N LEU A 544 -26.66 -16.67 -4.23
CA LEU A 544 -27.04 -15.35 -4.71
C LEU A 544 -28.56 -15.34 -4.59
N ALA A 545 -29.08 -14.49 -3.70
CA ALA A 545 -30.50 -14.22 -3.66
C ALA A 545 -30.83 -13.57 -5.01
N VAL A 546 -31.08 -14.39 -6.02
CA VAL A 546 -31.59 -13.98 -7.31
C VAL A 546 -33.00 -13.53 -6.98
N PRO A 547 -33.34 -12.23 -7.11
CA PRO A 547 -34.71 -11.82 -6.96
C PRO A 547 -35.56 -12.67 -7.90
N ASN A 548 -36.69 -13.19 -7.42
CA ASN A 548 -37.62 -14.07 -8.14
C ASN A 548 -38.16 -13.52 -9.48
N ARG A 549 -37.67 -12.35 -9.92
CA ARG A 549 -37.91 -11.74 -11.23
C ARG A 549 -36.63 -11.05 -11.73
N THR A 550 -35.61 -11.83 -12.10
CA THR A 550 -34.47 -11.30 -12.85
C THR A 550 -34.80 -11.42 -14.33
N ARG A 551 -34.80 -10.29 -15.05
CA ARG A 551 -34.96 -10.27 -16.51
C ARG A 551 -33.80 -11.04 -17.13
N THR A 552 -34.05 -11.97 -18.02
CA THR A 552 -32.99 -12.60 -18.80
C THR A 552 -32.41 -11.60 -19.80
N PHE A 553 -31.19 -11.82 -20.28
CA PHE A 553 -30.61 -10.98 -21.33
C PHE A 553 -31.54 -10.85 -22.54
N ALA A 554 -32.17 -11.96 -22.96
CA ALA A 554 -33.15 -11.97 -24.04
C ALA A 554 -34.40 -11.13 -23.73
N GLN A 555 -34.89 -11.14 -22.48
CA GLN A 555 -36.01 -10.31 -22.06
C GLN A 555 -35.65 -8.81 -22.11
N ILE A 556 -34.45 -8.42 -21.68
CA ILE A 556 -34.01 -7.01 -21.77
C ILE A 556 -33.94 -6.56 -23.23
N ILE A 557 -33.34 -7.37 -24.10
CA ILE A 557 -33.28 -7.07 -25.54
C ILE A 557 -34.69 -6.87 -26.10
N ALA A 558 -35.61 -7.80 -25.82
CA ALA A 558 -36.99 -7.71 -26.29
C ALA A 558 -37.74 -6.49 -25.75
N GLU A 559 -37.56 -6.14 -24.47
CA GLU A 559 -38.15 -4.94 -23.86
C GLU A 559 -37.67 -3.66 -24.57
N VAL A 560 -36.35 -3.53 -24.74
CA VAL A 560 -35.73 -2.36 -25.38
C VAL A 560 -36.14 -2.26 -26.85
N SER A 561 -36.12 -3.37 -27.59
CA SER A 561 -36.52 -3.40 -29.01
C SER A 561 -37.99 -3.02 -29.23
N ASN A 562 -38.87 -3.30 -28.25
CA ASN A 562 -40.28 -2.96 -28.33
C ASN A 562 -40.62 -1.59 -27.74
N ASP A 563 -39.68 -0.94 -27.06
CA ASP A 563 -39.89 0.40 -26.49
C ASP A 563 -40.23 1.41 -27.59
N LYS A 564 -41.37 2.07 -27.44
CA LYS A 564 -41.87 3.02 -28.43
C LYS A 564 -40.95 4.24 -28.56
N LYS A 565 -40.43 4.78 -27.45
CA LYS A 565 -39.55 5.97 -27.48
C LYS A 565 -38.24 5.65 -28.20
N VAL A 566 -37.71 4.45 -28.00
CA VAL A 566 -36.50 3.97 -28.67
C VAL A 566 -36.70 3.88 -30.18
N ARG A 567 -37.79 3.27 -30.63
CA ARG A 567 -38.14 3.16 -32.05
C ARG A 567 -38.43 4.51 -32.69
N ASP A 568 -39.24 5.35 -32.05
CA ASP A 568 -39.56 6.69 -32.53
C ASP A 568 -38.30 7.55 -32.71
N PHE A 569 -37.30 7.40 -31.81
CA PHE A 569 -36.03 8.11 -31.94
C PHE A 569 -35.17 7.55 -33.07
N HIS A 570 -35.05 6.23 -33.19
CA HIS A 570 -34.34 5.57 -34.28
C HIS A 570 -34.87 6.01 -35.64
N ASP A 571 -36.19 5.97 -35.82
CA ASP A 571 -36.84 6.36 -37.08
C ASP A 571 -36.66 7.85 -37.37
N HIS A 572 -36.69 8.69 -36.33
CA HIS A 572 -36.38 10.11 -36.46
C HIS A 572 -34.93 10.34 -36.94
N VAL A 573 -33.93 9.68 -36.36
CA VAL A 573 -32.53 9.81 -36.79
C VAL A 573 -32.38 9.38 -38.25
N ASN A 574 -32.94 8.23 -38.62
CA ASN A 574 -32.92 7.75 -40.01
C ASN A 574 -33.60 8.73 -40.99
N SER A 575 -34.63 9.46 -40.55
CA SER A 575 -35.29 10.46 -41.38
C SER A 575 -34.46 11.73 -41.61
N ILE A 576 -33.62 12.13 -40.65
CA ILE A 576 -32.83 13.38 -40.73
C ILE A 576 -31.41 13.17 -41.25
N ASP A 577 -30.90 11.93 -41.18
CA ASP A 577 -29.58 11.54 -41.65
C ASP A 577 -29.49 10.00 -41.80
N PRO A 578 -29.88 9.44 -42.96
CA PRO A 578 -29.88 7.99 -43.17
C PRO A 578 -28.49 7.38 -43.27
N GLU A 579 -27.42 8.18 -43.35
CA GLU A 579 -26.04 7.69 -43.39
C GLU A 579 -25.46 7.40 -42.00
N ILE A 580 -26.14 7.85 -40.93
CA ILE A 580 -25.74 7.55 -39.56
C ILE A 580 -26.11 6.09 -39.27
N GLU A 581 -25.10 5.27 -39.02
CA GLU A 581 -25.31 3.92 -38.56
C GLU A 581 -25.86 3.93 -37.12
N ILE A 582 -27.06 3.39 -36.95
CA ILE A 582 -27.80 3.37 -35.69
C ILE A 582 -28.44 1.98 -35.47
N HIS A 583 -28.35 1.47 -34.24
CA HIS A 583 -28.83 0.14 -33.87
C HIS A 583 -29.70 0.22 -32.61
N ILE A 584 -30.72 -0.62 -32.53
CA ILE A 584 -31.58 -0.77 -31.34
C ILE A 584 -31.15 -2.01 -30.55
N ALA A 585 -31.12 -1.88 -29.21
CA ALA A 585 -30.87 -2.99 -28.28
C ALA A 585 -29.56 -3.75 -28.53
N LYS A 586 -28.51 -3.08 -29.02
CA LYS A 586 -27.27 -3.76 -29.42
C LYS A 586 -26.43 -4.13 -28.19
N PRO A 587 -26.02 -5.41 -28.01
CA PRO A 587 -25.15 -5.83 -26.90
C PRO A 587 -23.79 -5.13 -26.90
N LEU A 588 -23.44 -4.45 -25.81
CA LEU A 588 -22.15 -3.75 -25.72
C LEU A 588 -20.96 -4.70 -25.50
N LYS A 589 -21.20 -5.93 -25.04
CA LYS A 589 -20.17 -6.98 -24.96
C LYS A 589 -19.47 -7.27 -26.30
N GLU A 590 -20.10 -6.94 -27.42
CA GLU A 590 -19.51 -7.09 -28.77
C GLU A 590 -18.46 -6.01 -29.08
N TYR A 591 -18.40 -4.93 -28.30
CA TYR A 591 -17.54 -3.76 -28.53
C TYR A 591 -16.54 -3.49 -27.40
N THR A 592 -16.88 -3.85 -26.16
CA THR A 592 -16.00 -3.68 -25.00
C THR A 592 -14.77 -4.57 -25.07
N TYR A 593 -13.60 -4.06 -24.67
CA TYR A 593 -12.33 -4.78 -24.75
C TYR A 593 -12.22 -5.99 -23.81
N ASN A 594 -13.04 -6.03 -22.76
CA ASN A 594 -13.21 -7.17 -21.85
C ASN A 594 -14.33 -8.13 -22.27
N SER A 595 -15.01 -7.85 -23.39
CA SER A 595 -16.12 -8.64 -23.93
C SER A 595 -17.27 -8.86 -22.95
N VAL A 596 -17.61 -7.85 -22.13
CA VAL A 596 -18.77 -7.86 -21.22
C VAL A 596 -19.61 -6.60 -21.35
N GLY A 597 -20.92 -6.70 -21.19
CA GLY A 597 -21.81 -5.54 -21.31
C GLY A 597 -23.21 -5.86 -21.79
N GLY A 598 -24.19 -5.26 -21.11
CA GLY A 598 -25.60 -5.31 -21.51
C GLY A 598 -25.90 -4.52 -22.80
N PRO A 599 -27.16 -4.49 -23.25
CA PRO A 599 -27.52 -3.75 -24.45
C PRO A 599 -27.55 -2.24 -24.24
N ALA A 600 -27.09 -1.49 -25.23
CA ALA A 600 -27.44 -0.07 -25.35
C ALA A 600 -28.87 0.04 -25.91
N ASP A 601 -29.70 0.95 -25.38
CA ASP A 601 -31.03 1.15 -25.94
C ASP A 601 -30.96 1.54 -27.41
N ILE A 602 -30.12 2.53 -27.69
CA ILE A 602 -29.74 2.98 -29.02
C ILE A 602 -28.21 3.09 -29.07
N LEU A 603 -27.57 2.50 -30.08
CA LEU A 603 -26.14 2.63 -30.35
C LEU A 603 -25.93 3.28 -31.72
N ALA A 604 -25.26 4.42 -31.77
CA ALA A 604 -24.97 5.14 -33.00
C ALA A 604 -23.47 5.35 -33.24
N PHE A 605 -23.07 5.32 -34.51
CA PHE A 605 -21.70 5.50 -34.99
C PHE A 605 -21.60 6.65 -36.01
N PRO A 606 -21.55 7.92 -35.56
CA PRO A 606 -21.28 9.04 -36.45
C PRO A 606 -19.87 8.93 -37.05
N ARG A 607 -19.72 9.45 -38.27
CA ARG A 607 -18.44 9.54 -38.99
C ARG A 607 -17.86 10.95 -38.96
N THR A 608 -18.71 11.96 -38.81
CA THR A 608 -18.31 13.37 -38.78
C THR A 608 -18.80 14.10 -37.53
N THR A 609 -18.20 15.25 -37.24
CA THR A 609 -18.61 16.13 -36.13
C THR A 609 -20.04 16.63 -36.31
N GLU A 610 -20.47 16.90 -37.54
CA GLU A 610 -21.82 17.36 -37.85
C GLU A 610 -22.86 16.29 -37.52
N GLN A 611 -22.60 15.03 -37.90
CA GLN A 611 -23.44 13.89 -37.54
C GLN A 611 -23.50 13.70 -36.03
N PHE A 612 -22.36 13.80 -35.35
CA PHE A 612 -22.27 13.71 -33.90
C PHE A 612 -23.15 14.78 -33.22
N VAL A 613 -22.99 16.05 -33.61
CA VAL A 613 -23.76 17.16 -33.04
C VAL A 613 -25.26 17.01 -33.34
N LYS A 614 -25.62 16.55 -34.54
CA LYS A 614 -27.01 16.28 -34.93
C LYS A 614 -27.65 15.22 -34.01
N LEU A 615 -26.94 14.14 -33.70
CA LEU A 615 -27.39 13.11 -32.77
C LEU A 615 -27.62 13.65 -31.36
N VAL A 616 -26.63 14.36 -30.80
CA VAL A 616 -26.72 14.91 -29.43
C VAL A 616 -27.85 15.93 -29.32
N LYS A 617 -28.02 16.81 -30.30
CA LYS A 617 -29.14 17.78 -30.34
C LYS A 617 -30.49 17.07 -30.40
N SER A 618 -30.62 16.05 -31.24
CA SER A 618 -31.86 15.29 -31.41
C SER A 618 -32.25 14.54 -30.12
N ALA A 619 -31.27 13.95 -29.43
CA ALA A 619 -31.49 13.26 -28.17
C ALA A 619 -31.87 14.25 -27.04
N SER A 620 -31.11 15.35 -26.92
CA SER A 620 -31.35 16.39 -25.90
C SER A 620 -32.74 17.02 -26.05
N GLY A 621 -33.15 17.38 -27.28
CA GLY A 621 -34.48 17.93 -27.57
C GLY A 621 -35.66 17.00 -27.25
N ARG A 622 -35.39 15.70 -27.06
CA ARG A 622 -36.39 14.66 -26.72
C ARG A 622 -36.23 14.12 -25.30
N GLY A 623 -35.31 14.68 -24.50
CA GLY A 623 -35.03 14.22 -23.14
C GLY A 623 -34.44 12.81 -23.07
N ILE A 624 -33.73 12.37 -24.11
CA ILE A 624 -33.07 11.06 -24.14
C ILE A 624 -31.64 11.25 -23.59
N PRO A 625 -31.24 10.52 -22.54
CA PRO A 625 -29.90 10.64 -21.98
C PRO A 625 -28.86 10.17 -23.00
N VAL A 626 -27.72 10.86 -23.04
CA VAL A 626 -26.62 10.56 -23.97
C VAL A 626 -25.41 10.07 -23.20
N THR A 627 -24.81 8.97 -23.65
CA THR A 627 -23.51 8.47 -23.18
C THR A 627 -22.55 8.39 -24.36
N VAL A 628 -21.38 9.01 -24.24
CA VAL A 628 -20.38 9.05 -25.32
C VAL A 628 -19.22 8.12 -24.99
N LEU A 629 -18.91 7.18 -25.89
CA LEU A 629 -17.91 6.15 -25.66
C LEU A 629 -16.88 6.11 -26.80
N GLY A 630 -15.59 5.95 -26.46
CA GLY A 630 -14.50 5.77 -27.43
C GLY A 630 -14.35 4.31 -27.86
N LEU A 631 -13.15 3.75 -27.70
CA LEU A 631 -12.81 2.34 -28.00
C LEU A 631 -13.13 1.35 -26.85
N PHE A 632 -13.87 1.78 -25.83
CA PHE A 632 -14.31 0.91 -24.73
C PHE A 632 -13.17 0.16 -23.98
N THR A 633 -11.97 0.76 -23.90
CA THR A 633 -10.76 0.09 -23.37
C THR A 633 -10.59 0.17 -21.85
N ASN A 634 -11.27 1.11 -21.17
CA ASN A 634 -11.21 1.31 -19.71
C ASN A 634 -12.59 1.24 -19.04
N LEU A 635 -13.50 0.43 -19.59
CA LEU A 635 -14.90 0.39 -19.17
C LEU A 635 -15.34 -1.00 -18.74
N LEU A 636 -16.21 -1.02 -17.73
CA LEU A 636 -17.02 -2.16 -17.35
C LEU A 636 -18.50 -1.78 -17.48
N VAL A 637 -19.11 -2.15 -18.60
CA VAL A 637 -20.54 -1.92 -18.84
C VAL A 637 -21.32 -3.00 -18.11
N ARG A 638 -22.24 -2.61 -17.23
CA ARG A 638 -23.07 -3.57 -16.49
C ARG A 638 -24.00 -4.38 -17.39
N ASP A 639 -24.39 -5.55 -16.90
CA ASP A 639 -25.17 -6.51 -17.69
C ASP A 639 -26.58 -6.00 -18.05
N GLY A 640 -27.14 -5.03 -17.30
CA GLY A 640 -28.42 -4.39 -17.62
C GLY A 640 -28.36 -3.37 -18.75
N GLY A 641 -27.14 -3.02 -19.20
CA GLY A 641 -26.92 -2.15 -20.36
C GLY A 641 -26.96 -0.66 -20.05
N ILE A 642 -26.99 0.15 -21.10
CA ILE A 642 -27.00 1.62 -21.00
C ILE A 642 -28.31 2.16 -21.55
N ARG A 643 -28.98 3.02 -20.78
CA ARG A 643 -30.25 3.62 -21.16
C ARG A 643 -30.05 4.84 -22.06
N GLY A 644 -30.96 5.03 -23.01
CA GLY A 644 -30.92 6.14 -23.97
C GLY A 644 -29.93 5.94 -25.11
N LEU A 645 -29.31 7.04 -25.55
CA LEU A 645 -28.43 7.06 -26.71
C LEU A 645 -26.97 6.85 -26.30
N VAL A 646 -26.36 5.77 -26.77
CA VAL A 646 -24.91 5.58 -26.76
C VAL A 646 -24.34 6.03 -28.10
N VAL A 647 -23.49 7.05 -28.08
CA VAL A 647 -22.77 7.52 -29.28
C VAL A 647 -21.33 7.05 -29.20
N SER A 648 -20.92 6.18 -30.12
CA SER A 648 -19.53 5.75 -30.20
C SER A 648 -18.75 6.63 -31.17
N THR A 649 -17.65 7.21 -30.71
CA THR A 649 -16.76 8.03 -31.57
C THR A 649 -15.84 7.18 -32.44
N MET A 650 -15.86 5.84 -32.35
CA MET A 650 -14.85 4.97 -32.99
C MET A 650 -14.78 5.05 -34.52
N LYS A 651 -15.77 5.66 -35.19
CA LYS A 651 -15.77 5.92 -36.65
C LYS A 651 -15.43 7.37 -37.03
N MET A 652 -15.27 8.25 -36.04
CA MET A 652 -14.77 9.63 -36.22
C MET A 652 -13.23 9.62 -36.16
N THR A 653 -12.59 9.04 -37.17
CA THR A 653 -11.16 8.72 -37.16
C THR A 653 -10.31 9.67 -38.02
N GLU A 654 -10.87 10.79 -38.47
CA GLU A 654 -10.14 11.72 -39.33
C GLU A 654 -8.92 12.31 -38.60
N VAL A 655 -7.79 12.33 -39.29
CA VAL A 655 -6.53 12.92 -38.85
C VAL A 655 -5.96 13.75 -39.98
N ARG A 656 -5.71 15.04 -39.73
CA ARG A 656 -5.16 16.00 -40.69
C ARG A 656 -3.83 16.55 -40.16
N LEU A 657 -2.83 16.60 -41.03
CA LEU A 657 -1.53 17.23 -40.74
C LEU A 657 -1.34 18.39 -41.69
N GLU A 658 -1.26 19.59 -41.13
CA GLU A 658 -1.03 20.85 -41.85
C GLU A 658 0.17 21.53 -41.18
N ASP A 659 1.24 21.75 -41.94
CA ASP A 659 2.53 22.24 -41.44
C ASP A 659 3.06 21.43 -40.23
N ASP A 660 3.13 22.07 -39.06
CA ASP A 660 3.55 21.51 -37.78
C ASP A 660 2.38 21.29 -36.80
N CYS A 661 1.15 21.26 -37.31
CA CYS A 661 -0.07 21.06 -36.55
C CYS A 661 -0.80 19.80 -37.00
N LEU A 662 -0.97 18.84 -36.09
CA LEU A 662 -1.78 17.65 -36.29
C LEU A 662 -3.14 17.87 -35.62
N THR A 663 -4.23 17.79 -36.38
CA THR A 663 -5.59 17.76 -35.82
C THR A 663 -6.16 16.36 -35.95
N ALA A 664 -6.60 15.78 -34.83
CA ALA A 664 -7.16 14.43 -34.79
C ALA A 664 -8.53 14.43 -34.11
N CYS A 665 -9.51 13.80 -34.76
CA CYS A 665 -10.83 13.60 -34.20
C CYS A 665 -10.80 12.75 -32.93
N ALA A 666 -11.79 12.92 -32.06
CA ALA A 666 -11.87 12.24 -30.77
C ALA A 666 -11.94 10.71 -30.85
N GLY A 667 -12.32 10.17 -32.02
CA GLY A 667 -12.35 8.74 -32.33
C GLY A 667 -11.04 8.17 -32.87
N ALA A 668 -10.11 9.02 -33.31
CA ALA A 668 -8.82 8.58 -33.83
C ALA A 668 -8.07 7.78 -32.75
N GLY A 669 -7.57 6.60 -33.12
CA GLY A 669 -6.79 5.77 -32.22
C GLY A 669 -5.45 6.43 -31.89
N LEU A 670 -5.07 6.44 -30.61
CA LEU A 670 -3.89 7.17 -30.16
C LEU A 670 -2.59 6.54 -30.69
N THR A 671 -2.52 5.21 -30.71
CA THR A 671 -1.41 4.44 -31.31
C THR A 671 -1.32 4.71 -32.82
N GLU A 672 -2.44 4.64 -33.53
CA GLU A 672 -2.53 4.86 -34.96
C GLU A 672 -2.12 6.28 -35.34
N THR A 673 -2.54 7.27 -34.54
CA THR A 673 -2.15 8.68 -34.71
C THR A 673 -0.64 8.87 -34.52
N ALA A 674 -0.02 8.18 -33.57
CA ALA A 674 1.43 8.20 -33.37
C ALA A 674 2.18 7.61 -34.57
N PHE A 675 1.71 6.47 -35.11
CA PHE A 675 2.31 5.86 -36.32
C PHE A 675 2.10 6.72 -37.57
N PHE A 676 0.94 7.38 -37.69
CA PHE A 676 0.66 8.31 -38.79
C PHE A 676 1.68 9.47 -38.85
N LEU A 677 2.07 10.02 -37.70
CA LEU A 677 3.12 11.04 -37.59
C LEU A 677 4.50 10.47 -37.91
N GLN A 678 4.82 9.30 -37.34
CA GLN A 678 6.10 8.62 -37.55
C GLN A 678 6.38 8.39 -39.04
N GLU A 679 5.39 7.90 -39.81
CA GLU A 679 5.50 7.68 -41.25
C GLU A 679 5.78 8.94 -42.06
N ARG A 680 5.36 10.11 -41.55
CA ARG A 680 5.55 11.43 -42.14
C ARG A 680 6.80 12.15 -41.61
N GLY A 681 7.62 11.49 -40.81
CA GLY A 681 8.83 12.07 -40.24
C GLY A 681 8.55 13.17 -39.21
N LYS A 682 7.37 13.14 -38.58
CA LYS A 682 6.99 14.09 -37.52
C LYS A 682 7.03 13.42 -36.15
N SER A 683 7.60 14.11 -35.18
CA SER A 683 7.77 13.73 -33.77
C SER A 683 6.76 14.47 -32.88
N GLY A 684 6.30 13.83 -31.80
CA GLY A 684 5.43 14.45 -30.78
C GLY A 684 4.55 13.48 -29.97
N LEU A 685 4.31 12.25 -30.46
CA LEU A 685 3.40 11.25 -29.87
C LEU A 685 4.00 9.84 -29.74
N GLU A 686 5.30 9.67 -29.94
CA GLU A 686 6.02 8.38 -29.88
C GLU A 686 5.79 7.67 -28.54
N TRP A 687 5.80 8.46 -27.46
CA TRP A 687 5.55 8.01 -26.09
C TRP A 687 4.18 7.33 -25.91
N ALA A 688 3.22 7.60 -26.80
CA ALA A 688 1.85 7.12 -26.75
C ALA A 688 1.62 5.84 -27.57
N ALA A 689 2.62 5.36 -28.33
CA ALA A 689 2.48 4.21 -29.23
C ALA A 689 1.95 2.93 -28.54
N GLY A 690 2.24 2.77 -27.23
CA GLY A 690 1.76 1.66 -26.43
C GLY A 690 0.48 1.92 -25.63
N ILE A 691 -0.26 3.02 -25.84
CA ILE A 691 -1.46 3.34 -25.07
C ILE A 691 -2.71 3.01 -25.88
N PRO A 692 -3.50 1.98 -25.49
CA PRO A 692 -4.76 1.67 -26.16
C PRO A 692 -5.81 2.74 -25.87
N GLY A 693 -6.60 3.11 -26.87
CA GLY A 693 -7.70 4.08 -26.73
C GLY A 693 -7.71 5.14 -27.82
N THR A 694 -8.64 6.10 -27.70
CA THR A 694 -8.78 7.19 -28.66
C THR A 694 -8.18 8.49 -28.14
N VAL A 695 -7.94 9.44 -29.04
CA VAL A 695 -7.57 10.82 -28.72
C VAL A 695 -8.53 11.44 -27.71
N GLY A 696 -9.85 11.30 -27.91
CA GLY A 696 -10.85 11.86 -26.99
C GLY A 696 -10.74 11.28 -25.58
N GLY A 697 -10.61 9.96 -25.46
CA GLY A 697 -10.38 9.31 -24.17
C GLY A 697 -9.05 9.72 -23.53
N ALA A 698 -8.02 9.93 -24.34
CA ALA A 698 -6.70 10.38 -23.87
C ALA A 698 -6.72 11.80 -23.29
N ILE A 699 -7.50 12.72 -23.88
CA ILE A 699 -7.75 14.06 -23.34
C ILE A 699 -8.49 13.99 -22.00
N VAL A 700 -9.59 13.22 -21.93
CA VAL A 700 -10.38 13.08 -20.70
C VAL A 700 -9.54 12.48 -19.57
N MET A 701 -8.74 11.45 -19.87
CA MET A 701 -7.96 10.74 -18.86
C MET A 701 -6.59 11.33 -18.59
N ASN A 702 -6.17 12.40 -19.28
CA ASN A 702 -4.76 12.83 -19.33
C ASN A 702 -3.82 11.61 -19.46
N ALA A 703 -4.05 10.82 -20.51
CA ALA A 703 -3.32 9.57 -20.73
C ALA A 703 -1.82 9.85 -20.82
N GLY A 704 -1.00 8.95 -20.27
CA GLY A 704 0.43 9.18 -20.14
C GLY A 704 1.20 7.94 -19.73
N THR A 705 2.51 7.99 -19.88
CA THR A 705 3.47 7.00 -19.39
C THR A 705 4.35 7.63 -18.30
N ASN A 706 5.44 6.97 -17.92
CA ASN A 706 6.50 7.58 -17.13
C ASN A 706 7.36 8.59 -17.91
N ILE A 707 7.23 8.63 -19.25
CA ILE A 707 8.03 9.48 -20.14
C ILE A 707 7.31 10.81 -20.42
N SER A 708 6.02 10.75 -20.79
CA SER A 708 5.21 11.93 -21.10
C SER A 708 3.72 11.72 -20.83
N ASP A 709 2.92 12.76 -21.02
CA ASP A 709 1.46 12.76 -20.91
C ASP A 709 0.83 13.64 -21.99
N ILE A 710 -0.48 13.49 -22.20
CA ILE A 710 -1.22 14.16 -23.27
C ILE A 710 -1.09 15.68 -23.22
N ARG A 711 -1.13 16.24 -22.00
CA ARG A 711 -1.02 17.69 -21.76
C ARG A 711 0.26 18.27 -22.35
N ARG A 712 1.34 17.51 -22.41
CA ARG A 712 2.62 17.98 -22.98
C ARG A 712 2.63 18.05 -24.51
N SER A 713 1.70 17.39 -25.18
CA SER A 713 1.65 17.31 -26.65
C SER A 713 0.47 18.09 -27.25
N VAL A 714 -0.64 18.22 -26.53
CA VAL A 714 -1.84 18.91 -27.03
C VAL A 714 -1.71 20.43 -26.91
N GLU A 715 -2.19 21.15 -27.92
CA GLU A 715 -2.22 22.62 -27.99
C GLU A 715 -3.63 23.15 -27.75
N THR A 716 -4.63 22.61 -28.45
CA THR A 716 -6.04 22.97 -28.27
C THR A 716 -6.95 21.75 -28.27
N VAL A 717 -8.09 21.89 -27.61
CA VAL A 717 -9.16 20.87 -27.58
C VAL A 717 -10.46 21.53 -28.01
N THR A 718 -11.09 20.98 -29.04
CA THR A 718 -12.44 21.36 -29.47
C THR A 718 -13.45 20.37 -28.87
N PHE A 719 -14.47 20.89 -28.22
CA PHE A 719 -15.46 20.11 -27.49
C PHE A 719 -16.86 20.72 -27.59
N LEU A 720 -17.86 19.91 -27.30
CA LEU A 720 -19.26 20.29 -27.19
C LEU A 720 -19.57 20.64 -25.73
N ASP A 721 -20.06 21.84 -25.44
CA ASP A 721 -20.47 22.24 -24.09
C ASP A 721 -21.87 21.71 -23.71
N ARG A 722 -22.27 21.93 -22.45
CA ARG A 722 -23.58 21.51 -21.92
C ARG A 722 -24.80 22.03 -22.71
N ASN A 723 -24.61 23.14 -23.43
CA ASN A 723 -25.65 23.79 -24.23
C ASN A 723 -25.57 23.35 -25.71
N VAL A 724 -24.75 22.34 -26.00
CA VAL A 724 -24.56 21.76 -27.34
C VAL A 724 -23.93 22.77 -28.32
N ASN A 725 -23.08 23.67 -27.81
CA ASN A 725 -22.26 24.57 -28.62
C ASN A 725 -20.84 24.05 -28.74
N ILE A 726 -20.24 24.23 -29.92
CA ILE A 726 -18.83 23.92 -30.15
C ILE A 726 -17.98 25.01 -29.51
N ARG A 727 -17.03 24.61 -28.69
CA ARG A 727 -16.05 25.44 -28.00
C ARG A 727 -14.66 24.91 -28.28
N THR A 728 -13.68 25.79 -28.30
CA THR A 728 -12.27 25.43 -28.35
C THR A 728 -11.58 26.07 -27.16
N VAL A 729 -10.77 25.29 -26.45
CA VAL A 729 -9.95 25.75 -25.33
C VAL A 729 -8.48 25.48 -25.61
N HIS A 730 -7.62 26.39 -25.17
CA HIS A 730 -6.19 26.17 -25.18
C HIS A 730 -5.81 25.23 -24.03
N VAL A 731 -4.76 24.43 -24.21
CA VAL A 731 -4.28 23.44 -23.21
C VAL A 731 -4.02 24.06 -21.83
N ALA A 732 -3.61 25.34 -21.80
CA ALA A 732 -3.35 26.10 -20.59
C ALA A 732 -4.61 26.40 -19.75
N ASP A 733 -5.79 26.39 -20.38
CA ASP A 733 -7.07 26.67 -19.73
C ASP A 733 -7.76 25.39 -19.22
N VAL A 734 -7.23 24.22 -19.57
CA VAL A 734 -7.69 22.93 -19.05
C VAL A 734 -6.99 22.67 -17.72
N SER A 735 -7.76 22.36 -16.68
CA SER A 735 -7.18 21.95 -15.39
C SER A 735 -6.72 20.50 -15.49
N TRP A 736 -5.43 20.25 -15.24
CA TRP A 736 -4.82 18.93 -15.39
C TRP A 736 -4.36 18.36 -14.04
N GLY A 737 -4.48 17.05 -13.88
CA GLY A 737 -3.87 16.29 -12.80
C GLY A 737 -3.32 14.96 -13.30
N LYS A 738 -2.72 14.17 -12.40
CA LYS A 738 -2.27 12.82 -12.75
C LYS A 738 -3.49 11.94 -13.06
N ARG A 739 -3.62 11.52 -14.32
CA ARG A 739 -4.79 10.80 -14.84
C ARG A 739 -6.11 11.58 -14.75
N HIS A 740 -6.03 12.91 -14.77
CA HIS A 740 -7.17 13.80 -14.54
C HIS A 740 -7.17 15.00 -15.50
N SER A 741 -8.36 15.39 -15.96
CA SER A 741 -8.61 16.68 -16.62
C SER A 741 -9.98 17.24 -16.22
N SER A 742 -10.20 18.55 -16.39
CA SER A 742 -11.49 19.20 -16.08
C SER A 742 -12.67 18.64 -16.89
N PHE A 743 -12.44 17.88 -17.96
CA PHE A 743 -13.48 17.15 -18.69
C PHE A 743 -14.12 16.03 -17.84
N GLN A 744 -13.40 15.46 -16.86
CA GLN A 744 -13.99 14.48 -15.93
C GLN A 744 -14.94 15.13 -14.92
N GLU A 745 -14.72 16.40 -14.59
CA GLU A 745 -15.56 17.20 -13.69
C GLU A 745 -16.80 17.73 -14.43
N ASN A 746 -16.65 18.04 -15.71
CA ASN A 746 -17.69 18.56 -16.58
C ASN A 746 -18.20 17.46 -17.52
N LYS A 747 -18.96 16.50 -16.99
CA LYS A 747 -19.41 15.30 -17.75
C LYS A 747 -20.28 15.61 -19.00
N ASP A 748 -20.83 16.80 -19.07
CA ASP A 748 -21.58 17.29 -20.23
C ASP A 748 -20.67 17.85 -21.34
N TRP A 749 -19.35 17.92 -21.11
CA TRP A 749 -18.37 18.34 -22.11
C TRP A 749 -17.88 17.13 -22.91
N ILE A 750 -18.06 17.17 -24.22
CA ILE A 750 -17.70 16.07 -25.09
C ILE A 750 -16.59 16.50 -26.04
N VAL A 751 -15.41 15.87 -25.91
CA VAL A 751 -14.28 16.11 -26.83
C VAL A 751 -14.66 15.67 -28.24
N LEU A 752 -14.44 16.55 -29.22
CA LEU A 752 -14.74 16.32 -30.64
C LEU A 752 -13.44 16.12 -31.44
N GLU A 753 -12.42 16.93 -31.18
CA GLU A 753 -11.08 16.82 -31.79
C GLU A 753 -10.04 17.53 -30.91
N ALA A 754 -8.76 17.23 -31.15
CA ALA A 754 -7.64 17.87 -30.50
C ALA A 754 -6.54 18.19 -31.51
N THR A 755 -5.89 19.34 -31.32
CA THR A 755 -4.74 19.77 -32.14
C THR A 755 -3.45 19.61 -31.33
N PHE A 756 -2.44 19.01 -31.95
CA PHE A 756 -1.12 18.74 -31.39
C PHE A 756 -0.06 19.48 -32.17
N ARG A 757 0.92 20.03 -31.46
CA ARG A 757 2.11 20.61 -32.09
C ARG A 757 3.13 19.51 -32.30
N VAL A 758 3.61 19.38 -33.53
CA VAL A 758 4.61 18.38 -33.92
C VAL A 758 5.86 19.07 -34.44
N ARG A 759 6.93 18.30 -34.62
CA ARG A 759 8.22 18.79 -35.14
C ARG A 759 8.84 17.74 -36.05
N ASP A 760 9.82 18.13 -36.85
CA ASP A 760 10.58 17.16 -37.64
C ASP A 760 11.32 16.17 -36.72
N GLY A 761 11.34 14.89 -37.13
CA GLY A 761 11.93 13.80 -36.38
C GLY A 761 12.52 12.73 -37.28
N ASN A 762 13.42 11.90 -36.72
CA ASN A 762 14.01 10.80 -37.46
C ASN A 762 13.02 9.61 -37.54
N ARG A 763 12.51 9.36 -38.74
CA ARG A 763 11.53 8.30 -39.02
C ARG A 763 11.91 6.93 -38.46
N GLU A 764 13.14 6.48 -38.70
CA GLU A 764 13.59 5.13 -38.33
C GLU A 764 13.87 4.99 -36.83
N ALA A 765 14.40 6.04 -36.21
CA ALA A 765 14.61 6.07 -34.76
C ALA A 765 13.27 5.99 -34.01
N MET A 766 12.28 6.81 -34.41
CA MET A 766 10.93 6.79 -33.83
C MET A 766 10.27 5.42 -34.02
N ARG A 767 10.35 4.84 -35.23
CA ARG A 767 9.80 3.50 -35.50
C ARG A 767 10.36 2.47 -34.55
N THR A 768 11.68 2.47 -34.36
CA THR A 768 12.39 1.53 -33.50
C THR A 768 11.91 1.66 -32.05
N GLU A 769 11.86 2.88 -31.51
CA GLU A 769 11.39 3.15 -30.14
C GLU A 769 9.93 2.73 -29.92
N MET A 770 9.06 3.06 -30.87
CA MET A 770 7.63 2.76 -30.79
C MET A 770 7.37 1.25 -30.84
N VAL A 771 8.03 0.52 -31.75
CA VAL A 771 7.92 -0.94 -31.86
C VAL A 771 8.42 -1.61 -30.57
N GLN A 772 9.57 -1.19 -30.04
CA GLN A 772 10.09 -1.70 -28.77
C GLN A 772 9.11 -1.47 -27.62
N THR A 773 8.45 -0.31 -27.59
CA THR A 773 7.44 0.02 -26.57
C THR A 773 6.23 -0.91 -26.66
N VAL A 774 5.72 -1.17 -27.86
CA VAL A 774 4.60 -2.08 -28.09
C VAL A 774 4.97 -3.52 -27.70
N GLU A 775 6.14 -4.01 -28.12
CA GLU A 775 6.62 -5.35 -27.77
C GLU A 775 6.82 -5.52 -26.26
N LYS A 776 7.42 -4.53 -25.60
CA LYS A 776 7.60 -4.55 -24.13
C LYS A 776 6.24 -4.67 -23.44
N ARG A 777 5.22 -3.96 -23.93
CA ARG A 777 3.86 -4.04 -23.41
C ARG A 777 3.26 -5.44 -23.60
N ALA A 778 3.37 -6.01 -24.79
CA ALA A 778 2.89 -7.36 -25.09
C ALA A 778 3.55 -8.45 -24.22
N ARG A 779 4.85 -8.29 -23.90
CA ARG A 779 5.56 -9.20 -22.98
C ARG A 779 5.05 -9.11 -21.53
N HIS A 780 4.67 -7.92 -21.04
CA HIS A 780 4.32 -7.71 -19.63
C HIS A 780 2.83 -7.87 -19.31
N PHE A 781 1.93 -7.60 -20.26
CA PHE A 781 0.49 -7.58 -20.01
C PHE A 781 -0.25 -8.70 -20.75
N PRO A 782 -1.40 -9.18 -20.22
CA PRO A 782 -2.21 -10.23 -20.85
C PRO A 782 -3.05 -9.67 -22.00
N LEU A 783 -2.39 -9.18 -23.07
CA LEU A 783 -3.06 -8.57 -24.23
C LEU A 783 -3.77 -9.61 -25.12
N ASP A 784 -3.47 -10.89 -24.93
CA ASP A 784 -4.06 -12.04 -25.61
C ASP A 784 -5.45 -12.42 -25.06
N LEU A 785 -5.82 -11.90 -23.89
CA LEU A 785 -7.12 -12.16 -23.25
C LEU A 785 -7.94 -10.85 -23.14
N PRO A 786 -9.27 -10.90 -23.32
CA PRO A 786 -10.10 -9.72 -23.15
C PRO A 786 -9.98 -9.16 -21.72
N ASN A 787 -9.72 -7.87 -21.60
CA ASN A 787 -9.54 -7.15 -20.32
C ASN A 787 -9.84 -5.65 -20.48
N HIS A 788 -9.83 -4.89 -19.37
CA HIS A 788 -10.12 -3.45 -19.37
C HIS A 788 -8.90 -2.60 -18.95
N GLY A 789 -7.69 -3.14 -19.11
CA GLY A 789 -6.47 -2.50 -18.61
C GLY A 789 -6.23 -2.74 -17.11
N SER A 790 -5.50 -1.80 -16.49
CA SER A 790 -5.22 -1.84 -15.06
C SER A 790 -6.52 -1.67 -14.28
N THR A 791 -6.84 -2.63 -13.42
CA THR A 791 -8.07 -2.60 -12.63
C THR A 791 -8.01 -1.55 -11.51
N PHE A 792 -6.81 -1.19 -11.02
CA PHE A 792 -6.60 -0.29 -9.87
C PHE A 792 -5.58 0.81 -10.16
N LYS A 793 -5.78 1.99 -9.57
CA LYS A 793 -4.96 3.21 -9.82
C LYS A 793 -3.53 3.11 -9.30
N TRP A 794 -3.31 2.34 -8.23
CA TRP A 794 -2.02 2.31 -7.53
C TRP A 794 -1.04 1.35 -8.19
N TRP A 795 0.11 1.86 -8.61
CA TRP A 795 1.11 1.09 -9.39
C TRP A 795 1.67 -0.16 -8.68
N ARG A 796 1.52 -0.25 -7.35
CA ARG A 796 1.91 -1.42 -6.55
C ARG A 796 0.75 -2.38 -6.25
N ALA A 797 -0.48 -2.10 -6.68
CA ALA A 797 -1.62 -2.99 -6.52
C ALA A 797 -1.32 -4.44 -6.99
N PRO A 798 -0.64 -4.70 -8.13
CA PRO A 798 -0.29 -6.06 -8.55
C PRO A 798 0.53 -6.83 -7.49
N ARG A 799 1.42 -6.13 -6.77
CA ARG A 799 2.25 -6.74 -5.73
C ARG A 799 1.42 -7.12 -4.51
N LEU A 800 0.54 -6.24 -4.04
CA LEU A 800 -0.34 -6.56 -2.91
C LEU A 800 -1.34 -7.67 -3.24
N ILE A 801 -1.91 -7.66 -4.44
CA ILE A 801 -2.79 -8.74 -4.92
C ILE A 801 -2.04 -10.06 -4.91
N SER A 802 -0.80 -10.06 -5.42
CA SER A 802 0.06 -11.26 -5.40
C SER A 802 0.34 -11.75 -3.98
N GLN A 803 0.77 -10.85 -3.07
CA GLN A 803 1.06 -11.18 -1.67
C GLN A 803 -0.18 -11.60 -0.87
N SER A 804 -1.37 -11.19 -1.30
CA SER A 804 -2.64 -11.62 -0.72
C SER A 804 -3.10 -12.99 -1.23
N GLY A 805 -2.31 -13.67 -2.05
CA GLY A 805 -2.61 -15.02 -2.58
C GLY A 805 -3.71 -15.04 -3.65
N LEU A 806 -3.93 -13.92 -4.35
CA LEU A 806 -5.07 -13.77 -5.26
C LEU A 806 -4.72 -14.01 -6.74
N VAL A 807 -3.46 -14.31 -7.08
CA VAL A 807 -3.04 -14.58 -8.47
C VAL A 807 -3.82 -15.79 -9.01
N GLY A 808 -4.49 -15.63 -10.15
CA GLY A 808 -5.30 -16.68 -10.75
C GLY A 808 -6.68 -16.90 -10.08
N TYR A 809 -7.02 -16.15 -9.02
CA TYR A 809 -8.32 -16.26 -8.37
C TYR A 809 -9.44 -15.87 -9.34
N ARG A 810 -10.56 -16.61 -9.29
CA ARG A 810 -11.62 -16.56 -10.31
C ARG A 810 -13.00 -16.46 -9.65
N ILE A 811 -13.86 -15.63 -10.23
CA ILE A 811 -15.31 -15.60 -9.93
C ILE A 811 -16.04 -15.61 -11.28
N GLY A 812 -16.95 -16.58 -11.46
CA GLY A 812 -17.65 -16.77 -12.74
C GLY A 812 -16.70 -16.91 -13.92
N GLY A 813 -16.84 -16.07 -14.96
CA GLY A 813 -15.92 -16.04 -16.10
C GLY A 813 -14.70 -15.13 -15.94
N ALA A 814 -14.64 -14.30 -14.89
CA ALA A 814 -13.56 -13.32 -14.67
C ALA A 814 -12.44 -13.90 -13.78
N GLN A 815 -11.18 -13.62 -14.12
CA GLN A 815 -10.00 -14.08 -13.37
C GLN A 815 -8.97 -12.96 -13.17
N ILE A 816 -8.29 -12.96 -12.03
CA ILE A 816 -7.08 -12.14 -11.80
C ILE A 816 -5.92 -12.76 -12.59
N SER A 817 -5.35 -12.02 -13.54
CA SER A 817 -4.34 -12.57 -14.45
C SER A 817 -3.13 -13.15 -13.72
N THR A 818 -2.69 -14.32 -14.17
CA THR A 818 -1.45 -14.98 -13.71
C THR A 818 -0.19 -14.30 -14.24
N LYS A 819 -0.29 -13.58 -15.37
CA LYS A 819 0.80 -12.84 -16.00
C LYS A 819 1.02 -11.49 -15.32
N GLN A 820 -0.07 -10.78 -15.00
CA GLN A 820 -0.02 -9.47 -14.35
C GLN A 820 -1.22 -9.30 -13.39
N PRO A 821 -1.06 -9.44 -12.06
CA PRO A 821 -2.18 -9.48 -11.10
C PRO A 821 -3.02 -8.20 -10.96
N GLY A 822 -2.62 -7.08 -11.54
CA GLY A 822 -3.42 -5.85 -11.67
C GLY A 822 -4.36 -5.84 -12.88
N PHE A 823 -4.34 -6.87 -13.73
CA PHE A 823 -5.21 -7.02 -14.89
C PHE A 823 -6.21 -8.15 -14.65
N PHE A 824 -7.50 -7.86 -14.81
CA PHE A 824 -8.55 -8.85 -14.67
C PHE A 824 -9.03 -9.26 -16.08
N VAL A 825 -8.95 -10.56 -16.35
CA VAL A 825 -9.14 -11.14 -17.68
C VAL A 825 -10.44 -11.94 -17.77
N ASN A 826 -11.04 -11.95 -18.95
CA ASN A 826 -12.20 -12.76 -19.27
C ASN A 826 -11.70 -14.08 -19.88
N LEU A 827 -11.95 -15.20 -19.23
CA LEU A 827 -11.58 -16.54 -19.74
C LEU A 827 -12.65 -17.15 -20.65
N GLY A 828 -13.69 -16.37 -20.99
CA GLY A 828 -14.86 -16.81 -21.73
C GLY A 828 -16.14 -16.69 -20.90
N ASN A 829 -17.17 -16.08 -21.47
CA ASN A 829 -18.50 -15.89 -20.88
C ASN A 829 -18.53 -15.16 -19.53
N ALA A 830 -17.52 -14.35 -19.19
CA ALA A 830 -17.61 -13.48 -18.02
C ALA A 830 -18.77 -12.49 -18.15
N THR A 831 -19.39 -12.18 -17.02
CA THR A 831 -20.37 -11.10 -16.90
C THR A 831 -19.75 -9.88 -16.23
N ALA A 832 -20.36 -8.71 -16.37
CA ALA A 832 -19.92 -7.54 -15.63
C ALA A 832 -20.10 -7.74 -14.11
N SER A 833 -21.11 -8.51 -13.71
CA SER A 833 -21.32 -8.93 -12.32
C SER A 833 -20.16 -9.77 -11.78
N ASP A 834 -19.57 -10.67 -12.59
CA ASP A 834 -18.37 -11.44 -12.20
C ASP A 834 -17.18 -10.52 -11.92
N TYR A 835 -16.96 -9.54 -12.82
CA TYR A 835 -15.91 -8.54 -12.66
C TYR A 835 -16.11 -7.68 -11.42
N GLU A 836 -17.31 -7.12 -11.20
CA GLU A 836 -17.60 -6.34 -9.98
C GLU A 836 -17.38 -7.18 -8.71
N ALA A 837 -17.81 -8.44 -8.70
CA ALA A 837 -17.60 -9.34 -7.57
C ALA A 837 -16.11 -9.60 -7.31
N LEU A 838 -15.34 -9.87 -8.37
CA LEU A 838 -13.90 -10.12 -8.28
C LEU A 838 -13.12 -8.88 -7.81
N ILE A 839 -13.47 -7.70 -8.31
CA ILE A 839 -12.88 -6.42 -7.88
C ILE A 839 -13.12 -6.20 -6.39
N ASN A 840 -14.36 -6.34 -5.93
CA ASN A 840 -14.71 -6.15 -4.53
C ASN A 840 -14.02 -7.19 -3.62
N TYR A 841 -13.95 -8.45 -4.06
CA TYR A 841 -13.25 -9.50 -3.32
C TYR A 841 -11.75 -9.20 -3.19
N ALA A 842 -11.11 -8.78 -4.28
CA ALA A 842 -9.69 -8.40 -4.27
C ALA A 842 -9.41 -7.20 -3.35
N ILE A 843 -10.25 -6.17 -3.39
CA ILE A 843 -10.16 -5.02 -2.47
C ILE A 843 -10.24 -5.49 -1.02
N ALA A 844 -11.23 -6.33 -0.68
CA ALA A 844 -11.44 -6.80 0.68
C ALA A 844 -10.26 -7.64 1.18
N LYS A 845 -9.75 -8.57 0.35
CA LYS A 845 -8.63 -9.44 0.71
C LYS A 845 -7.31 -8.70 0.84
N VAL A 846 -7.05 -7.75 -0.06
CA VAL A 846 -5.87 -6.89 0.06
C VAL A 846 -5.98 -5.99 1.30
N TYR A 847 -7.14 -5.45 1.61
CA TYR A 847 -7.35 -4.67 2.82
C TYR A 847 -7.15 -5.51 4.09
N GLU A 848 -7.67 -6.73 4.12
CA GLU A 848 -7.47 -7.69 5.22
C GLU A 848 -5.98 -8.02 5.42
N PHE A 849 -5.24 -8.22 4.32
CA PHE A 849 -3.81 -8.57 4.37
C PHE A 849 -2.89 -7.38 4.70
N SER A 850 -3.18 -6.19 4.17
CA SER A 850 -2.23 -5.07 4.11
C SER A 850 -2.69 -3.79 4.81
N GLY A 851 -3.95 -3.72 5.24
CA GLY A 851 -4.60 -2.50 5.72
C GLY A 851 -4.81 -1.43 4.63
N PHE A 852 -4.42 -1.70 3.38
CA PHE A 852 -4.53 -0.76 2.27
C PHE A 852 -5.82 -0.96 1.48
N LEU A 853 -6.59 0.11 1.31
CA LEU A 853 -7.81 0.11 0.52
C LEU A 853 -7.48 0.49 -0.93
N MET A 854 -7.53 -0.48 -1.85
CA MET A 854 -7.27 -0.22 -3.27
C MET A 854 -8.45 0.52 -3.93
N GLU A 855 -8.15 1.53 -4.74
CA GLU A 855 -9.14 2.26 -5.56
C GLU A 855 -9.18 1.71 -6.99
N PRO A 856 -10.36 1.32 -7.51
CA PRO A 856 -10.53 0.97 -8.92
C PRO A 856 -10.16 2.11 -9.88
N GLU A 857 -9.54 1.76 -11.01
CA GLU A 857 -9.27 2.67 -12.13
C GLU A 857 -10.27 2.49 -13.28
N VAL A 858 -10.80 1.27 -13.43
CA VAL A 858 -11.84 0.95 -14.42
C VAL A 858 -13.14 1.70 -14.12
N GLU A 859 -13.75 2.30 -15.15
CA GLU A 859 -15.03 2.99 -15.02
C GLU A 859 -16.20 2.02 -15.16
N VAL A 860 -17.06 1.96 -14.14
CA VAL A 860 -18.22 1.07 -14.13
C VAL A 860 -19.49 1.85 -14.47
N ILE A 861 -20.14 1.51 -15.58
CA ILE A 861 -21.29 2.25 -16.12
C ILE A 861 -22.50 1.35 -16.42
N GLY A 862 -23.65 1.97 -16.66
CA GLY A 862 -24.89 1.28 -17.00
C GLY A 862 -25.68 0.77 -15.79
N GLU A 863 -26.73 0.01 -16.09
CA GLU A 863 -27.71 -0.48 -15.14
C GLU A 863 -27.36 -1.88 -14.64
N ARG A 864 -27.62 -2.13 -13.35
CA ARG A 864 -27.50 -3.48 -12.81
C ARG A 864 -28.70 -4.32 -13.27
N LEU A 865 -28.42 -5.51 -13.76
CA LEU A 865 -29.43 -6.54 -14.07
C LEU A 865 -30.20 -6.97 -12.80
N HIS A 866 -29.52 -6.88 -11.66
CA HIS A 866 -30.04 -7.23 -10.35
C HIS A 866 -30.06 -5.99 -9.44
N ARG A 867 -31.13 -5.80 -8.67
CA ARG A 867 -31.01 -5.04 -7.41
C ARG A 867 -30.26 -5.93 -6.42
N TYR A 868 -28.93 -5.98 -6.55
CA TYR A 868 -28.13 -6.27 -5.39
C TYR A 868 -28.33 -5.08 -4.45
N GLU A 869 -29.01 -5.27 -3.31
CA GLU A 869 -28.70 -4.45 -2.15
C GLU A 869 -27.19 -4.52 -2.01
N ARG A 870 -26.50 -3.40 -2.26
CA ARG A 870 -25.04 -3.36 -2.43
C ARG A 870 -24.39 -4.18 -1.31
N TYR A 871 -23.39 -5.00 -1.66
CA TYR A 871 -22.31 -5.34 -0.73
C TYR A 871 -21.87 -4.03 -0.06
N SER A 872 -22.18 -3.87 1.22
CA SER A 872 -22.13 -2.60 1.93
C SER A 872 -20.72 -2.25 2.39
N VAL A 873 -19.76 -2.28 1.46
CA VAL A 873 -18.43 -1.69 1.66
C VAL A 873 -18.35 -0.30 1.01
N VAL A 874 -19.14 -0.02 -0.04
CA VAL A 874 -18.96 1.21 -0.85
C VAL A 874 -19.94 2.35 -0.52
N LYS A 875 -21.08 2.09 0.16
CA LYS A 875 -22.01 3.20 0.51
C LYS A 875 -21.50 4.12 1.63
N GLN A 876 -20.41 3.75 2.32
CA GLN A 876 -19.77 4.64 3.31
C GLN A 876 -18.71 5.59 2.69
N ALA A 877 -18.30 5.38 1.44
CA ALA A 877 -17.37 6.29 0.75
C ALA A 877 -18.09 7.42 0.00
N GLU A 878 -19.31 7.18 -0.51
CA GLU A 878 -20.09 8.19 -1.22
C GLU A 878 -20.76 9.19 -0.25
N ASP A 879 -21.28 8.74 0.90
CA ASP A 879 -21.83 9.65 1.91
C ASP A 879 -20.73 10.48 2.60
N ALA A 880 -19.48 10.01 2.60
CA ALA A 880 -18.31 10.75 3.10
C ALA A 880 -17.84 11.87 2.14
N LYS A 881 -18.20 11.81 0.84
CA LYS A 881 -17.93 12.92 -0.11
C LYS A 881 -18.98 14.03 -0.06
N SER A 882 -20.10 13.82 0.62
CA SER A 882 -21.20 14.81 0.70
C SER A 882 -21.18 15.70 1.94
N LEU A 883 -20.11 15.64 2.75
CA LEU A 883 -19.94 16.51 3.93
C LEU A 883 -18.59 17.26 3.98
N ASP A 884 -17.86 17.29 2.87
CA ASP A 884 -16.66 18.15 2.74
C ASP A 884 -16.99 19.37 1.86
N VAL A 885 -17.80 20.27 2.42
CA VAL A 885 -17.81 21.70 2.10
C VAL A 885 -17.84 22.45 3.43
N ARG A 886 -16.69 22.51 4.10
CA ARG A 886 -16.09 23.69 4.75
C ARG A 886 -14.90 23.31 5.62
#